data_AF-A0A9P1I2Q7-F1
#
_entry.id   AF-A0A9P1I2Q7-F1
#
_cell.length_a   1.000
_cell.length_b   1.000
_cell.length_c   1.000
_cell.angle_alpha   90.00
_cell.angle_beta   90.00
_cell.angle_gamma   90.00
#
_symmetry.space_group_name_H-M   'P 1'
#
loop_
_entity.id
_entity.type
_entity.pdbx_description
1 polymer ?
#
loop_
_entity_poly.entity_id
_entity_poly.type
_entity_poly.pdbx_seq_one_letter_code
_entity_poly.pdbx_strand_id
1 'polypeptide(L)'
;MEDEDTISEELEVIATRENQDYVNKLAVGKLTRLARHRSLWNNEFNAYFVVLVFLISFDVLNNFSVNLKMYGVVFLPVYSLAMVFVAFPLLYLELALGQYTSSTCYHIFDRMAPGFAGIGIASMIFNFVKILSDNETLRIFLSLFMNAINPFSQNKPWEVCVNEYNNDKCFQSREMCPLFPRYILEFDEAREMKRHFGHIGDVCYQTDVHKLHEYLTHREDMSFTSWIQDSAIGQFFFWNTDYETLTINTYPSPTFILYTFTCLALLYLISHASNRVIVTAAKTGILLLVSVITTLISFFLAHQSYLAEVFEYFPEFRKMFSLKLWVSAILLSLSALKVGQGGLSYLGAQNKDSFVYLVIVIFIPMFYAVVHLLLIENSHVAFSKVDLYPGETQKSAVDQSNHPVIQILHLVNGLNIIDSKSGVAIFSFMAIVVLLCNTLIRLEILVSSMLEAFPFFSYDGRKSRSALVCILLCLVFMYSFIFHSPSGMKLYVALDQIVYPDITLGIVIFHLVIVCVCYGSRRLFVNISCMIHSAKISSQSTMIFNGLVAILWVIVIPAALFVTAAYRVTEQLSDNSIGVLDLPSMLRFGILSIIPLMFIDRVMKRIVDGTDIFALFKPDRELWGARSKKDRDRVQRKEKELLV
;
A
#
# COMPACT_ATOMS: atom_id res chain seq x y z
N MET A 1 27.49 32.07 -7.55
CA MET A 1 28.10 30.92 -8.22
C MET A 1 27.09 30.47 -9.24
N GLU A 2 27.33 30.93 -10.46
CA GLU A 2 26.46 30.75 -11.62
C GLU A 2 26.39 29.28 -12.05
N ASP A 3 25.26 28.91 -12.63
CA ASP A 3 24.92 27.59 -13.14
C ASP A 3 25.89 27.14 -14.26
N GLU A 4 26.99 26.47 -13.91
CA GLU A 4 27.89 25.81 -14.86
C GLU A 4 27.33 24.49 -15.44
N ASP A 5 26.16 24.02 -14.98
CA ASP A 5 25.54 22.77 -15.44
C ASP A 5 24.62 22.93 -16.67
N THR A 6 24.45 24.15 -17.19
CA THR A 6 23.61 24.48 -18.37
C THR A 6 24.37 24.43 -19.70
N ILE A 7 25.15 23.37 -19.96
CA ILE A 7 25.50 23.05 -21.35
C ILE A 7 24.29 22.36 -21.95
N SER A 8 23.40 23.13 -22.59
CA SER A 8 22.36 22.59 -23.46
C SER A 8 23.06 21.78 -24.57
N GLU A 9 22.90 20.45 -24.55
CA GLU A 9 23.36 19.60 -25.64
C GLU A 9 22.66 20.07 -26.93
N GLU A 10 23.43 20.62 -27.87
CA GLU A 10 22.94 20.98 -29.19
C GLU A 10 22.57 19.69 -29.93
N LEU A 11 21.28 19.54 -30.24
CA LEU A 11 20.71 18.32 -30.80
C LEU A 11 20.82 18.39 -32.32
N GLU A 12 22.01 18.16 -32.85
CA GLU A 12 22.22 18.10 -34.30
C GLU A 12 21.79 16.71 -34.80
N VAL A 13 20.67 16.62 -35.53
CA VAL A 13 20.18 15.36 -36.10
C VAL A 13 19.92 15.52 -37.59
N ILE A 14 20.74 14.85 -38.41
CA ILE A 14 20.61 14.84 -39.86
C ILE A 14 19.63 13.72 -40.23
N ALA A 15 18.39 14.09 -40.55
CA ALA A 15 17.35 13.14 -40.96
C ALA A 15 17.43 12.86 -42.47
N THR A 16 17.67 11.60 -42.84
CA THR A 16 17.46 11.10 -44.21
C THR A 16 16.13 10.35 -44.28
N ARG A 17 15.52 10.22 -45.48
CA ARG A 17 14.23 9.51 -45.66
C ARG A 17 14.24 8.06 -45.14
N GLU A 18 15.39 7.39 -45.17
CA GLU A 18 15.54 6.00 -44.70
C GLU A 18 15.66 5.89 -43.17
N ASN A 19 16.20 6.92 -42.50
CA ASN A 19 16.45 6.90 -41.06
C ASN A 19 15.47 7.77 -40.26
N GLN A 20 14.41 8.26 -40.89
CA GLN A 20 13.54 9.26 -40.28
C GLN A 20 12.84 8.74 -39.02
N ASP A 21 12.39 7.49 -39.01
CA ASP A 21 11.78 6.88 -37.82
C ASP A 21 12.79 6.64 -36.70
N TYR A 22 14.01 6.22 -37.04
CA TYR A 22 15.11 6.08 -36.08
C TYR A 22 15.49 7.42 -35.45
N VAL A 23 15.66 8.44 -36.29
CA VAL A 23 15.98 9.81 -35.90
C VAL A 23 14.87 10.40 -35.04
N ASN A 24 13.60 10.20 -35.39
CA ASN A 24 12.47 10.65 -34.59
C ASN A 24 12.44 9.93 -33.24
N LYS A 25 12.66 8.62 -33.20
CA LYS A 25 12.73 7.85 -31.95
C LYS A 25 13.88 8.33 -31.07
N LEU A 26 15.04 8.59 -31.64
CA LEU A 26 16.20 9.09 -30.92
C LEU A 26 15.99 10.52 -30.42
N ALA A 27 15.45 11.40 -31.26
CA ALA A 27 15.12 12.78 -30.91
C ALA A 27 14.09 12.80 -29.78
N VAL A 28 13.00 12.04 -29.90
CA VAL A 28 12.00 11.88 -28.84
C VAL A 28 12.63 11.30 -27.58
N GLY A 29 13.44 10.25 -27.68
CA GLY A 29 14.10 9.64 -26.51
C GLY A 29 15.07 10.60 -25.80
N LYS A 30 15.83 11.39 -26.54
CA LYS A 30 16.68 12.47 -25.98
C LYS A 30 15.84 13.60 -25.39
N LEU A 31 14.76 13.99 -26.05
CA LEU A 31 13.81 14.98 -25.53
C LEU A 31 13.14 14.49 -24.25
N THR A 32 12.75 13.22 -24.14
CA THR A 32 12.20 12.63 -22.91
C THR A 32 13.24 12.62 -21.79
N ARG A 33 14.53 12.38 -22.08
CA ARG A 33 15.62 12.52 -21.09
C ARG A 33 15.86 13.97 -20.65
N LEU A 34 15.64 14.93 -21.54
CA LEU A 34 15.80 16.36 -21.27
C LEU A 34 14.55 16.96 -20.60
N ALA A 35 13.37 16.41 -20.87
CA ALA A 35 12.10 16.79 -20.28
C ALA A 35 12.18 16.57 -18.76
N ARG A 36 12.43 17.66 -18.04
CA ARG A 36 12.48 17.63 -16.58
C ARG A 36 11.06 17.34 -16.09
N HIS A 37 10.87 16.23 -15.38
CA HIS A 37 9.69 16.05 -14.55
C HIS A 37 9.46 17.33 -13.75
N ARG A 38 8.21 17.78 -13.68
CA ARG A 38 7.86 18.90 -12.82
C ARG A 38 8.14 18.48 -11.39
N SER A 39 9.28 18.92 -10.84
CA SER A 39 9.75 18.51 -9.53
C SER A 39 8.65 18.74 -8.48
N LEU A 40 8.26 17.69 -7.78
CA LEU A 40 7.27 17.74 -6.70
C LEU A 40 7.75 18.66 -5.57
N TRP A 41 9.05 18.67 -5.31
CA TRP A 41 9.69 19.50 -4.30
C TRP A 41 10.80 20.36 -4.89
N ASN A 42 11.06 21.50 -4.25
CA ASN A 42 12.18 22.38 -4.58
C ASN A 42 13.41 22.16 -3.67
N ASN A 43 13.19 21.62 -2.47
CA ASN A 43 14.21 21.43 -1.44
C ASN A 43 14.22 19.97 -0.99
N GLU A 44 15.39 19.43 -0.66
CA GLU A 44 15.54 18.06 -0.14
C GLU A 44 14.71 17.82 1.13
N PHE A 45 14.59 18.84 1.99
CA PHE A 45 13.78 18.72 3.20
C PHE A 45 12.30 18.40 2.91
N ASN A 46 11.76 18.97 1.83
CA ASN A 46 10.39 18.72 1.41
C ASN A 46 10.23 17.32 0.81
N ALA A 47 11.29 16.76 0.22
CA ALA A 47 11.28 15.40 -0.31
C ALA A 47 11.02 14.39 0.81
N TYR A 48 11.60 14.57 2.00
CA TYR A 48 11.40 13.67 3.14
C TYR A 48 9.91 13.50 3.50
N PHE A 49 9.17 14.60 3.63
CA PHE A 49 7.75 14.54 3.98
C PHE A 49 6.91 13.89 2.88
N VAL A 50 7.18 14.19 1.61
CA VAL A 50 6.45 13.60 0.49
C VAL A 50 6.68 12.09 0.43
N VAL A 51 7.94 11.65 0.53
CA VAL A 51 8.26 10.21 0.52
C VAL A 51 7.72 9.52 1.77
N LEU A 52 7.82 10.15 2.95
CA LEU A 52 7.34 9.56 4.20
C LEU A 52 5.81 9.38 4.19
N VAL A 53 5.05 10.40 3.78
CA VAL A 53 3.60 10.28 3.62
C VAL A 53 3.23 9.27 2.56
N PHE A 54 4.00 9.19 1.46
CA PHE A 54 3.79 8.19 0.43
C PHE A 54 4.02 6.76 0.94
N LEU A 55 4.90 6.54 1.91
CA LEU A 55 5.15 5.19 2.43
C LEU A 55 4.19 4.82 3.56
N ILE A 56 3.74 5.81 4.34
CA ILE A 56 2.70 5.60 5.35
C ILE A 56 1.36 5.37 4.66
N SER A 57 0.81 4.17 4.80
CA SER A 57 -0.49 3.82 4.23
C SER A 57 -1.30 2.92 5.17
N PHE A 58 -2.63 3.06 5.08
CA PHE A 58 -3.60 2.40 5.96
C PHE A 58 -3.68 0.89 5.74
N ASP A 59 -3.51 0.42 4.51
CA ASP A 59 -3.39 -0.99 4.16
C ASP A 59 -2.20 -1.68 4.84
N VAL A 60 -1.05 -1.02 4.88
CA VAL A 60 0.13 -1.56 5.54
C VAL A 60 -0.06 -1.60 7.06
N LEU A 61 -0.67 -0.56 7.63
CA LEU A 61 -1.08 -0.55 9.04
C LEU A 61 -2.01 -1.75 9.31
N ASN A 62 -3.08 -1.87 8.52
CA ASN A 62 -4.03 -2.98 8.58
C ASN A 62 -3.34 -4.36 8.55
N ASN A 63 -2.52 -4.60 7.53
CA ASN A 63 -1.85 -5.89 7.37
C ASN A 63 -0.80 -6.15 8.48
N PHE A 64 -0.15 -5.13 9.03
CA PHE A 64 0.74 -5.31 10.17
C PHE A 64 -0.05 -5.73 11.43
N SER A 65 -1.20 -5.10 11.68
CA SER A 65 -2.14 -5.48 12.76
C SER A 65 -2.51 -6.96 12.71
N VAL A 66 -2.87 -7.45 11.52
CA VAL A 66 -3.24 -8.86 11.28
C VAL A 66 -2.11 -9.80 11.63
N ASN A 67 -0.92 -9.54 11.12
CA ASN A 67 0.21 -10.43 11.31
C ASN A 67 0.66 -10.46 12.78
N LEU A 68 0.57 -9.32 13.47
CA LEU A 68 0.88 -9.26 14.89
C LEU A 68 -0.17 -9.99 15.75
N LYS A 69 -1.45 -9.97 15.37
CA LYS A 69 -2.49 -10.81 16.00
C LYS A 69 -2.26 -12.30 15.75
N MET A 70 -1.92 -12.68 14.51
CA MET A 70 -1.74 -14.08 14.13
C MET A 70 -0.49 -14.71 14.77
N TYR A 71 0.60 -13.95 14.86
CA TYR A 71 1.91 -14.48 15.25
C TYR A 71 2.42 -13.97 16.61
N GLY A 72 1.73 -13.00 17.21
CA GLY A 72 2.16 -12.33 18.43
C GLY A 72 3.41 -11.48 18.23
N VAL A 73 3.99 -11.03 19.35
CA VAL A 73 5.17 -10.13 19.39
C VAL A 73 6.39 -10.68 18.62
N VAL A 74 6.47 -12.01 18.45
CA VAL A 74 7.49 -12.71 17.64
C VAL A 74 7.53 -12.25 16.18
N PHE A 75 6.44 -11.68 15.65
CA PHE A 75 6.42 -11.09 14.32
C PHE A 75 7.39 -9.92 14.16
N LEU A 76 7.56 -9.09 15.19
CA LEU A 76 8.36 -7.86 15.13
C LEU A 76 9.83 -8.11 14.72
N PRO A 77 10.59 -9.01 15.38
CA PRO A 77 11.97 -9.27 14.97
C PRO A 77 12.04 -9.87 13.55
N VAL A 78 11.12 -10.75 13.16
CA VAL A 78 11.12 -11.36 11.82
C VAL A 78 10.81 -10.34 10.73
N TYR A 79 9.80 -9.48 10.96
CA TYR A 79 9.49 -8.34 10.09
C TYR A 79 10.68 -7.38 9.96
N SER A 80 11.34 -7.05 11.07
CA SER A 80 12.51 -6.17 11.07
C SER A 80 13.67 -6.75 10.25
N LEU A 81 13.93 -8.05 10.38
CA LEU A 81 14.94 -8.75 9.59
C LEU A 81 14.58 -8.77 8.09
N ALA A 82 13.33 -9.09 7.75
CA ALA A 82 12.86 -9.06 6.36
C ALA A 82 12.97 -7.65 5.76
N MET A 83 12.64 -6.62 6.53
CA MET A 83 12.77 -5.22 6.11
C MET A 83 14.22 -4.84 5.81
N VAL A 84 15.16 -5.18 6.69
CA VAL A 84 16.58 -4.81 6.54
C VAL A 84 17.29 -5.61 5.46
N PHE A 85 17.03 -6.92 5.37
CA PHE A 85 17.77 -7.82 4.47
C PHE A 85 17.10 -8.03 3.11
N VAL A 86 15.80 -7.78 2.96
CA VAL A 86 15.07 -7.99 1.71
C VAL A 86 14.54 -6.67 1.15
N ALA A 87 13.64 -5.99 1.88
CA ALA A 87 12.91 -4.86 1.32
C ALA A 87 13.77 -3.60 1.17
N PHE A 88 14.64 -3.28 2.12
CA PHE A 88 15.50 -2.09 2.07
C PHE A 88 16.51 -2.11 0.92
N PRO A 89 17.25 -3.20 0.66
CA PRO A 89 18.08 -3.30 -0.52
C PRO A 89 17.27 -3.05 -1.79
N LEU A 90 16.10 -3.70 -1.93
CA LEU A 90 15.22 -3.54 -3.09
C LEU A 90 14.70 -2.10 -3.28
N LEU A 91 14.31 -1.45 -2.18
CA LEU A 91 13.95 -0.03 -2.16
C LEU A 91 15.11 0.82 -2.71
N TYR A 92 16.31 0.60 -2.20
CA TYR A 92 17.51 1.32 -2.61
C TYR A 92 17.82 1.12 -4.10
N LEU A 93 17.67 -0.10 -4.62
CA LEU A 93 17.82 -0.38 -6.05
C LEU A 93 16.85 0.43 -6.91
N GLU A 94 15.56 0.39 -6.58
CA GLU A 94 14.54 1.05 -7.40
C GLU A 94 14.73 2.57 -7.43
N LEU A 95 15.06 3.16 -6.28
CA LEU A 95 15.37 4.58 -6.18
C LEU A 95 16.64 4.95 -6.95
N ALA A 96 17.70 4.15 -6.82
CA ALA A 96 18.95 4.39 -7.50
C ALA A 96 18.80 4.26 -9.03
N LEU A 97 17.98 3.32 -9.52
CA LEU A 97 17.62 3.22 -10.95
C LEU A 97 16.86 4.46 -11.44
N GLY A 98 15.91 4.94 -10.62
CA GLY A 98 15.20 6.20 -10.87
C GLY A 98 16.15 7.39 -10.96
N GLN A 99 17.02 7.56 -9.96
CA GLN A 99 18.04 8.62 -9.92
C GLN A 99 18.98 8.54 -11.12
N TYR A 100 19.50 7.35 -11.42
CA TYR A 100 20.47 7.11 -12.48
C TYR A 100 19.91 7.50 -13.85
N THR A 101 18.70 7.05 -14.17
CA THR A 101 18.10 7.28 -15.50
C THR A 101 17.33 8.60 -15.59
N SER A 102 16.94 9.18 -14.45
CA SER A 102 16.00 10.31 -14.36
C SER A 102 14.73 10.06 -15.20
N SER A 103 14.16 8.86 -15.12
CA SER A 103 13.01 8.42 -15.93
C SER A 103 12.03 7.58 -15.12
N THR A 104 10.79 7.47 -15.60
CA THR A 104 9.78 6.58 -14.98
C THR A 104 10.07 5.10 -15.24
N CYS A 105 9.41 4.23 -14.46
CA CYS A 105 9.59 2.77 -14.48
C CYS A 105 9.55 2.16 -15.90
N TYR A 106 8.62 2.59 -16.75
CA TYR A 106 8.53 2.09 -18.13
C TYR A 106 9.80 2.34 -18.93
N HIS A 107 10.29 3.59 -18.97
CA HIS A 107 11.49 3.94 -19.71
C HIS A 107 12.76 3.32 -19.13
N ILE A 108 12.82 3.11 -17.81
CA ILE A 108 13.94 2.39 -17.18
C ILE A 108 14.08 1.00 -17.81
N PHE A 109 13.02 0.20 -17.81
CA PHE A 109 13.08 -1.16 -18.33
C PHE A 109 13.12 -1.20 -19.87
N ASP A 110 12.41 -0.29 -20.55
CA ASP A 110 12.47 -0.17 -22.01
C ASP A 110 13.89 0.11 -22.53
N ARG A 111 14.69 0.88 -21.78
CA ARG A 111 16.06 1.23 -22.14
C ARG A 111 17.10 0.27 -21.57
N MET A 112 16.85 -0.38 -20.42
CA MET A 112 17.77 -1.34 -19.80
C MET A 112 17.71 -2.72 -20.44
N ALA A 113 16.50 -3.23 -20.64
CA ALA A 113 16.23 -4.55 -21.18
C ALA A 113 14.88 -4.49 -21.94
N PRO A 114 14.89 -4.00 -23.20
CA PRO A 114 13.68 -3.72 -23.94
C PRO A 114 12.68 -4.89 -24.00
N GLY A 115 13.12 -6.14 -23.94
CA GLY A 115 12.21 -7.30 -23.90
C GLY A 115 11.21 -7.26 -22.74
N PHE A 116 11.56 -6.61 -21.62
CA PHE A 116 10.78 -6.63 -20.38
C PHE A 116 10.14 -5.28 -20.02
N ALA A 117 9.95 -4.39 -21.00
CA ALA A 117 9.28 -3.10 -20.78
C ALA A 117 7.86 -3.23 -20.18
N GLY A 118 7.21 -4.39 -20.32
CA GLY A 118 5.90 -4.67 -19.74
C GLY A 118 5.82 -4.58 -18.22
N ILE A 119 6.95 -4.63 -17.52
CA ILE A 119 7.03 -4.36 -16.08
C ILE A 119 6.54 -2.95 -15.75
N GLY A 120 6.92 -1.96 -16.56
CA GLY A 120 6.47 -0.59 -16.38
C GLY A 120 4.96 -0.45 -16.58
N ILE A 121 4.41 -1.16 -17.57
CA ILE A 121 2.96 -1.17 -17.83
C ILE A 121 2.19 -1.87 -16.70
N ALA A 122 2.69 -3.02 -16.24
CA ALA A 122 2.12 -3.72 -15.08
C ALA A 122 2.13 -2.82 -13.83
N SER A 123 3.22 -2.08 -13.60
CA SER A 123 3.32 -1.09 -12.50
C SER A 123 2.33 0.08 -12.66
N MET A 124 2.11 0.58 -13.89
CA MET A 124 1.10 1.63 -14.14
C MET A 124 -0.30 1.13 -13.83
N ILE A 125 -0.66 -0.08 -14.29
CA ILE A 125 -1.98 -0.67 -14.04
C ILE A 125 -2.16 -0.96 -12.55
N PHE A 126 -1.12 -1.45 -11.87
CA PHE A 126 -1.14 -1.62 -10.41
C PHE A 126 -1.48 -0.29 -9.71
N ASN A 127 -0.81 0.81 -10.07
CA ASN A 127 -1.11 2.12 -9.47
C ASN A 127 -2.54 2.57 -9.77
N PHE A 128 -3.04 2.32 -10.98
CA PHE A 128 -4.42 2.64 -11.32
C PHE A 128 -5.41 1.86 -10.45
N VAL A 129 -5.26 0.53 -10.32
CA VAL A 129 -6.12 -0.30 -9.47
C VAL A 129 -6.02 0.13 -8.00
N LYS A 130 -4.83 0.52 -7.53
CA LYS A 130 -4.65 1.02 -6.17
C LYS A 130 -5.33 2.38 -5.95
N ILE A 131 -5.35 3.28 -6.94
CA ILE A 131 -6.13 4.53 -6.87
C ILE A 131 -7.63 4.22 -6.72
N LEU A 132 -8.15 3.18 -7.40
CA LEU A 132 -9.56 2.77 -7.25
C LEU A 132 -9.88 2.38 -5.80
N SER A 133 -9.07 1.52 -5.19
CA SER A 133 -9.29 1.03 -3.83
C SER A 133 -8.96 2.08 -2.75
N ASP A 134 -7.96 2.93 -2.98
CA ASP A 134 -7.65 4.03 -2.07
C ASP A 134 -8.76 5.09 -2.07
N ASN A 135 -9.45 5.31 -3.21
CA ASN A 135 -10.63 6.20 -3.28
C ASN A 135 -11.80 5.68 -2.42
N GLU A 136 -12.03 4.37 -2.40
CA GLU A 136 -13.04 3.77 -1.53
C GLU A 136 -12.70 3.95 -0.04
N THR A 137 -11.43 3.82 0.31
CA THR A 137 -10.93 4.06 1.67
C THR A 137 -11.09 5.53 2.08
N LEU A 138 -10.77 6.45 1.17
CA LEU A 138 -10.94 7.89 1.38
C LEU A 138 -12.40 8.25 1.63
N ARG A 139 -13.33 7.65 0.87
CA ARG A 139 -14.78 7.82 1.06
C ARG A 139 -15.25 7.32 2.42
N ILE A 140 -14.77 6.15 2.86
CA ILE A 140 -15.07 5.57 4.18
C ILE A 140 -14.68 6.55 5.29
N PHE A 141 -13.46 7.10 5.26
CA PHE A 141 -13.02 8.07 6.27
C PHE A 141 -13.74 9.41 6.16
N LEU A 142 -14.11 9.85 4.96
CA LEU A 142 -14.94 11.04 4.79
C LEU A 142 -16.32 10.86 5.43
N SER A 143 -16.95 9.70 5.25
CA SER A 143 -18.22 9.38 5.91
C SER A 143 -18.09 9.38 7.44
N LEU A 144 -17.04 8.76 7.98
CA LEU A 144 -16.76 8.75 9.42
C LEU A 144 -16.55 10.17 9.95
N PHE A 145 -15.77 10.99 9.25
CA PHE A 145 -15.52 12.38 9.62
C PHE A 145 -16.81 13.19 9.66
N MET A 146 -17.62 13.13 8.60
CA MET A 146 -18.89 13.89 8.50
C MET A 146 -19.89 13.47 9.59
N ASN A 147 -19.98 12.18 9.91
CA ASN A 147 -20.83 11.70 11.00
C ASN A 147 -20.30 12.11 12.38
N ALA A 148 -18.99 12.07 12.58
CA ALA A 148 -18.36 12.44 13.85
C ALA A 148 -18.52 13.93 14.18
N ILE A 149 -18.46 14.82 13.17
CA ILE A 149 -18.63 16.26 13.36
C ILE A 149 -20.10 16.71 13.38
N ASN A 150 -21.06 15.82 13.11
CA ASN A 150 -22.49 16.17 13.11
C ASN A 150 -22.96 16.41 14.57
N PRO A 151 -23.30 17.66 14.95
CA PRO A 151 -23.73 17.96 16.31
C PRO A 151 -25.14 17.46 16.62
N PHE A 152 -25.95 17.15 15.61
CA PHE A 152 -27.34 16.69 15.77
C PHE A 152 -27.47 15.18 15.94
N SER A 153 -26.42 14.42 15.65
CA SER A 153 -26.36 13.00 15.96
C SER A 153 -26.15 12.83 17.47
N GLN A 154 -27.11 12.27 18.20
CA GLN A 154 -26.93 11.95 19.63
C GLN A 154 -26.22 10.61 19.85
N ASN A 155 -26.49 9.63 18.97
CA ASN A 155 -25.91 8.29 19.03
C ASN A 155 -24.83 8.11 17.95
N LYS A 156 -23.81 7.31 18.25
CA LYS A 156 -22.81 6.92 17.24
C LYS A 156 -23.41 5.86 16.32
N PRO A 157 -23.41 6.09 14.99
CA PRO A 157 -24.11 5.20 14.05
C PRO A 157 -23.47 3.80 13.93
N TRP A 158 -22.21 3.66 14.33
CA TRP A 158 -21.48 2.40 14.36
C TRP A 158 -21.59 1.63 15.70
N GLU A 159 -22.35 2.12 16.67
CA GLU A 159 -22.54 1.43 17.97
C GLU A 159 -23.92 0.81 18.14
N VAL A 160 -24.93 1.24 17.37
CA VAL A 160 -26.34 0.86 17.56
C VAL A 160 -26.90 0.20 16.30
N CYS A 161 -27.60 -0.93 16.46
CA CYS A 161 -28.45 -1.55 15.43
C CYS A 161 -29.78 -0.79 15.38
N VAL A 162 -30.25 -0.39 14.20
CA VAL A 162 -31.27 0.67 14.11
C VAL A 162 -32.67 0.22 13.63
N ASN A 163 -32.88 -0.97 13.04
CA ASN A 163 -34.15 -1.28 12.35
C ASN A 163 -34.87 -2.60 12.71
N GLU A 164 -36.21 -2.53 12.82
CA GLU A 164 -37.17 -3.64 13.06
C GLU A 164 -37.18 -4.72 11.97
N TYR A 165 -36.84 -4.39 10.72
CA TYR A 165 -36.84 -5.35 9.60
C TYR A 165 -35.66 -6.33 9.59
N ASN A 166 -34.64 -6.11 10.44
CA ASN A 166 -33.43 -6.93 10.55
C ASN A 166 -33.23 -7.53 11.96
N ASN A 167 -34.26 -7.53 12.80
CA ASN A 167 -34.18 -7.90 14.21
C ASN A 167 -33.58 -9.30 14.49
N ASP A 168 -33.60 -10.23 13.52
CA ASP A 168 -33.05 -11.57 13.75
C ASP A 168 -31.56 -11.73 13.37
N LYS A 169 -30.91 -10.71 12.74
CA LYS A 169 -29.54 -10.85 12.23
C LYS A 169 -28.52 -9.83 12.77
N CYS A 170 -28.97 -8.65 13.23
CA CYS A 170 -28.06 -7.61 13.71
C CYS A 170 -27.62 -7.82 15.16
N PHE A 171 -26.31 -7.73 15.41
CA PHE A 171 -25.72 -7.84 16.74
C PHE A 171 -24.73 -6.70 17.03
N GLN A 172 -24.55 -6.38 18.32
CA GLN A 172 -23.66 -5.34 18.85
C GLN A 172 -22.58 -5.96 19.75
N SER A 173 -21.38 -5.38 19.78
CA SER A 173 -20.28 -5.81 20.67
C SER A 173 -20.53 -5.38 22.11
N ARG A 174 -20.19 -6.24 23.06
CA ARG A 174 -20.58 -6.13 24.47
C ARG A 174 -19.64 -5.22 25.27
N GLU A 175 -20.02 -3.97 25.50
CA GLU A 175 -19.47 -3.20 26.62
C GLU A 175 -20.19 -3.60 27.92
N MET A 176 -19.44 -3.80 29.02
CA MET A 176 -20.04 -4.23 30.29
C MET A 176 -20.98 -3.15 30.81
N CYS A 177 -22.25 -3.50 31.04
CA CYS A 177 -23.20 -2.69 31.79
C CYS A 177 -22.61 -2.25 33.15
N PRO A 178 -22.35 -0.94 33.36
CA PRO A 178 -21.72 -0.45 34.59
C PRO A 178 -22.68 -0.42 35.79
N LEU A 179 -23.96 -0.76 35.62
CA LEU A 179 -25.00 -0.64 36.64
C LEU A 179 -25.08 -1.81 37.65
N PHE A 180 -24.14 -2.76 37.67
CA PHE A 180 -24.10 -3.78 38.73
C PHE A 180 -23.25 -3.30 39.93
N PRO A 181 -23.85 -3.04 41.12
CA PRO A 181 -23.07 -2.80 42.31
C PRO A 181 -22.25 -4.06 42.66
N ARG A 182 -20.95 -3.85 42.92
CA ARG A 182 -19.92 -4.88 43.17
C ARG A 182 -20.17 -5.83 44.36
N TYR A 183 -21.29 -5.70 45.07
CA TYR A 183 -21.51 -6.34 46.38
C TYR A 183 -22.49 -7.50 46.40
N ILE A 184 -23.10 -7.87 45.27
CA ILE A 184 -23.94 -9.05 45.21
C ILE A 184 -23.42 -9.87 44.04
N LEU A 185 -22.76 -10.98 44.36
CA LEU A 185 -22.93 -12.29 43.73
C LEU A 185 -21.82 -13.22 44.23
N GLU A 186 -22.19 -14.12 45.13
CA GLU A 186 -21.47 -15.37 45.36
C GLU A 186 -21.42 -16.19 44.05
N PHE A 187 -20.43 -17.07 44.01
CA PHE A 187 -19.96 -17.79 42.83
C PHE A 187 -21.09 -18.50 42.03
N ASP A 188 -20.88 -18.53 40.70
CA ASP A 188 -21.65 -19.15 39.61
C ASP A 188 -22.83 -18.39 38.98
N GLU A 189 -23.74 -17.75 39.71
CA GLU A 189 -24.90 -17.06 39.07
C GLU A 189 -24.52 -15.76 38.32
N ALA A 190 -23.46 -15.08 38.73
CA ALA A 190 -22.94 -13.90 38.03
C ALA A 190 -22.42 -14.19 36.61
N ARG A 191 -22.00 -15.43 36.37
CA ARG A 191 -21.41 -15.85 35.09
C ARG A 191 -22.49 -16.11 34.04
N GLU A 192 -23.70 -16.50 34.46
CA GLU A 192 -24.87 -16.65 33.58
C GLU A 192 -25.62 -15.33 33.35
N MET A 193 -25.77 -14.47 34.37
CA MET A 193 -26.42 -13.16 34.19
C MET A 193 -25.63 -12.19 33.29
N LYS A 194 -24.29 -12.26 33.30
CA LYS A 194 -23.44 -11.51 32.35
C LYS A 194 -23.75 -11.80 30.88
N ARG A 195 -24.47 -12.88 30.57
CA ARG A 195 -24.74 -13.33 29.21
C ARG A 195 -25.94 -12.69 28.53
N HIS A 196 -26.70 -11.80 29.16
CA HIS A 196 -28.01 -11.41 28.60
C HIS A 196 -28.23 -9.92 28.30
N PHE A 197 -27.23 -9.03 28.31
CA PHE A 197 -27.51 -7.58 28.14
C PHE A 197 -26.65 -6.87 27.07
N GLY A 198 -27.26 -5.90 26.37
CA GLY A 198 -26.69 -4.88 25.47
C GLY A 198 -27.11 -3.45 25.90
N HIS A 199 -26.71 -2.40 25.15
CA HIS A 199 -26.89 -0.99 25.56
C HIS A 199 -27.58 -0.11 24.50
N ILE A 200 -28.48 0.78 24.93
CA ILE A 200 -29.00 1.92 24.14
C ILE A 200 -28.85 3.18 25.01
N GLY A 201 -27.96 4.09 24.63
CA GLY A 201 -27.63 5.26 25.47
C GLY A 201 -27.12 4.82 26.84
N ASP A 202 -27.68 5.37 27.92
CA ASP A 202 -27.36 4.98 29.31
C ASP A 202 -28.18 3.77 29.81
N VAL A 203 -29.01 3.15 28.97
CA VAL A 203 -29.97 2.11 29.36
C VAL A 203 -29.51 0.72 28.90
N CYS A 204 -29.34 -0.20 29.85
CA CYS A 204 -29.10 -1.62 29.60
C CYS A 204 -30.40 -2.33 29.22
N TYR A 205 -30.40 -3.11 28.14
CA TYR A 205 -31.54 -3.93 27.72
C TYR A 205 -31.14 -5.38 27.53
N GLN A 206 -32.09 -6.31 27.75
CA GLN A 206 -31.84 -7.73 27.69
C GLN A 206 -31.79 -8.21 26.22
N THR A 207 -30.69 -8.83 25.79
CA THR A 207 -30.55 -9.45 24.47
C THR A 207 -30.88 -10.95 24.55
N ASP A 208 -31.81 -11.42 23.71
CA ASP A 208 -32.13 -12.85 23.58
C ASP A 208 -31.00 -13.58 22.84
N VAL A 209 -30.01 -14.03 23.62
CA VAL A 209 -28.83 -14.76 23.12
C VAL A 209 -29.18 -16.12 22.51
N HIS A 210 -30.37 -16.65 22.83
CA HIS A 210 -30.87 -17.89 22.24
C HIS A 210 -31.00 -17.79 20.71
N LYS A 211 -31.42 -16.64 20.17
CA LYS A 211 -31.54 -16.42 18.72
C LYS A 211 -30.20 -16.28 18.01
N LEU A 212 -29.21 -15.63 18.64
CA LEU A 212 -27.86 -15.52 18.08
C LEU A 212 -27.14 -16.88 18.08
N HIS A 213 -27.31 -17.68 19.14
CA HIS A 213 -26.80 -19.05 19.19
C HIS A 213 -27.50 -19.95 18.17
N GLU A 214 -28.82 -19.86 18.02
CA GLU A 214 -29.59 -20.59 17.00
C GLU A 214 -29.20 -20.14 15.57
N TYR A 215 -28.95 -18.84 15.36
CA TYR A 215 -28.45 -18.27 14.09
C TYR A 215 -27.04 -18.76 13.73
N LEU A 216 -26.13 -18.84 14.71
CA LEU A 216 -24.75 -19.30 14.54
C LEU A 216 -24.63 -20.83 14.46
N THR A 217 -25.53 -21.58 15.07
CA THR A 217 -25.52 -23.06 15.07
C THR A 217 -26.30 -23.69 13.92
N HIS A 218 -27.25 -22.98 13.28
CA HIS A 218 -28.01 -23.51 12.12
C HIS A 218 -27.40 -23.22 10.74
N ARG A 219 -26.26 -22.54 10.63
CA ARG A 219 -25.54 -22.38 9.36
C ARG A 219 -24.05 -22.60 9.52
N GLU A 220 -23.62 -23.84 9.36
CA GLU A 220 -22.20 -24.21 9.23
C GLU A 220 -21.52 -23.60 7.98
N ASP A 221 -22.28 -22.96 7.07
CA ASP A 221 -21.80 -22.41 5.78
C ASP A 221 -21.88 -20.88 5.65
N MET A 222 -22.09 -20.13 6.74
CA MET A 222 -22.19 -18.66 6.61
C MET A 222 -20.81 -18.05 6.35
N SER A 223 -20.60 -17.54 5.13
CA SER A 223 -19.37 -16.80 4.81
C SER A 223 -19.20 -15.65 5.80
N PHE A 224 -18.00 -15.44 6.34
CA PHE A 224 -17.74 -14.35 7.29
C PHE A 224 -18.19 -12.96 6.79
N THR A 225 -18.13 -12.75 5.48
CA THR A 225 -18.64 -11.52 4.85
C THR A 225 -20.13 -11.27 5.10
N SER A 226 -20.95 -12.32 5.19
CA SER A 226 -22.37 -12.17 5.58
C SER A 226 -22.51 -11.80 7.05
N TRP A 227 -21.68 -12.38 7.94
CA TRP A 227 -21.67 -12.02 9.36
C TRP A 227 -21.35 -10.54 9.59
N ILE A 228 -20.37 -9.99 8.87
CA ILE A 228 -20.08 -8.55 8.93
C ILE A 228 -21.29 -7.75 8.46
N GLN A 229 -21.82 -8.05 7.27
CA GLN A 229 -22.95 -7.33 6.69
C GLN A 229 -24.15 -7.27 7.63
N ASP A 230 -24.32 -8.29 8.46
CA ASP A 230 -25.39 -8.39 9.43
C ASP A 230 -25.12 -7.58 10.72
N SER A 231 -23.87 -7.35 11.13
CA SER A 231 -23.50 -6.53 12.31
C SER A 231 -23.93 -5.06 12.19
N ALA A 232 -24.12 -4.34 13.31
CA ALA A 232 -24.46 -2.90 13.32
C ALA A 232 -23.48 -2.06 12.47
N ILE A 233 -22.22 -2.46 12.49
CA ILE A 233 -21.13 -1.79 11.77
C ILE A 233 -21.12 -2.15 10.29
N GLY A 234 -21.39 -3.41 9.96
CA GLY A 234 -21.56 -3.77 8.56
C GLY A 234 -22.81 -3.14 7.97
N GLN A 235 -23.84 -2.90 8.77
CA GLN A 235 -24.94 -2.05 8.33
C GLN A 235 -24.43 -0.64 8.01
N PHE A 236 -23.69 0.04 8.90
CA PHE A 236 -23.11 1.36 8.60
C PHE A 236 -22.28 1.42 7.29
N PHE A 237 -21.42 0.44 7.04
CA PHE A 237 -20.52 0.47 5.88
C PHE A 237 -21.11 -0.12 4.59
N PHE A 238 -21.97 -1.14 4.68
CA PHE A 238 -22.52 -1.86 3.52
C PHE A 238 -23.94 -1.39 3.15
N TRP A 239 -24.70 -0.87 4.10
CA TRP A 239 -26.08 -0.44 3.94
C TRP A 239 -26.22 1.00 4.39
N ASN A 240 -26.16 1.96 3.45
CA ASN A 240 -26.17 3.38 3.80
C ASN A 240 -27.50 3.75 4.45
N THR A 241 -27.54 3.69 5.78
CA THR A 241 -28.69 3.97 6.59
C THR A 241 -28.68 5.45 6.87
N ASP A 242 -29.73 6.15 6.46
CA ASP A 242 -29.94 7.51 6.91
C ASP A 242 -30.30 7.42 8.41
N TYR A 243 -29.38 7.78 9.28
CA TYR A 243 -29.56 7.68 10.73
C TYR A 243 -30.47 8.77 11.29
N GLU A 244 -30.80 9.81 10.51
CA GLU A 244 -31.82 10.80 10.87
C GLU A 244 -33.23 10.29 10.57
N THR A 245 -33.40 9.52 9.48
CA THR A 245 -34.71 8.97 9.07
C THR A 245 -34.89 7.47 9.31
N LEU A 246 -33.85 6.79 9.80
CA LEU A 246 -33.75 5.34 10.03
C LEU A 246 -34.02 4.49 8.75
N THR A 247 -33.86 5.07 7.56
CA THR A 247 -34.14 4.38 6.29
C THR A 247 -32.89 3.75 5.68
N ILE A 248 -32.98 2.49 5.22
CA ILE A 248 -31.93 1.86 4.40
C ILE A 248 -32.03 2.44 3.00
N ASN A 249 -31.06 3.23 2.57
CA ASN A 249 -31.03 3.73 1.19
C ASN A 249 -30.72 2.59 0.22
N THR A 250 -31.48 2.51 -0.87
CA THR A 250 -31.19 1.62 -1.98
C THR A 250 -29.94 2.09 -2.73
N TYR A 251 -29.16 1.12 -3.22
CA TYR A 251 -27.93 1.35 -3.96
C TYR A 251 -28.23 1.96 -5.36
N PRO A 252 -27.48 2.98 -5.83
CA PRO A 252 -26.50 3.81 -5.11
C PRO A 252 -27.19 4.95 -4.33
N SER A 253 -26.76 5.22 -3.09
CA SER A 253 -27.37 6.31 -2.31
C SER A 253 -26.92 7.70 -2.80
N PRO A 254 -27.76 8.75 -2.68
CA PRO A 254 -27.37 10.11 -3.04
C PRO A 254 -26.17 10.64 -2.23
N THR A 255 -26.09 10.29 -0.95
CA THR A 255 -24.95 10.62 -0.06
C THR A 255 -23.65 9.98 -0.52
N PHE A 256 -23.72 8.76 -1.06
CA PHE A 256 -22.57 8.06 -1.62
C PHE A 256 -22.04 8.76 -2.88
N ILE A 257 -22.94 9.12 -3.80
CA ILE A 257 -22.57 9.83 -5.03
C ILE A 257 -21.93 11.16 -4.67
N LEU A 258 -22.50 11.88 -3.68
CA LEU A 258 -21.95 13.13 -3.18
C LEU A 258 -20.53 12.96 -2.63
N TYR A 259 -20.29 12.01 -1.73
CA TYR A 259 -18.97 11.79 -1.14
C TYR A 259 -17.92 11.30 -2.15
N THR A 260 -18.33 10.48 -3.10
CA THR A 260 -17.44 10.05 -4.18
C THR A 260 -17.07 11.24 -5.07
N PHE A 261 -18.05 12.07 -5.43
CA PHE A 261 -17.82 13.28 -6.22
C PHE A 261 -16.94 14.29 -5.48
N THR A 262 -17.14 14.50 -4.17
CA THR A 262 -16.28 15.41 -3.39
C THR A 262 -14.85 14.93 -3.33
N CYS A 263 -14.60 13.63 -3.11
CA CYS A 263 -13.26 13.04 -3.13
C CYS A 263 -12.57 13.27 -4.48
N LEU A 264 -13.27 12.99 -5.59
CA LEU A 264 -12.74 13.19 -6.94
C LEU A 264 -12.53 14.65 -7.30
N ALA A 265 -13.42 15.54 -6.85
CA ALA A 265 -13.28 16.98 -7.04
C ALA A 265 -12.05 17.51 -6.30
N LEU A 266 -11.80 17.06 -5.07
CA LEU A 266 -10.59 17.40 -4.31
C LEU A 266 -9.32 16.90 -5.03
N LEU A 267 -9.33 15.66 -5.52
CA LEU A 267 -8.21 15.12 -6.32
C LEU A 267 -7.96 15.95 -7.58
N TYR A 268 -9.00 16.29 -8.32
CA TYR A 268 -8.91 17.12 -9.52
C TYR A 268 -8.33 18.50 -9.19
N LEU A 269 -8.93 19.22 -8.23
CA LEU A 269 -8.51 20.58 -7.86
C LEU A 269 -7.06 20.63 -7.37
N ILE A 270 -6.64 19.67 -6.53
CA ILE A 270 -5.27 19.64 -6.00
C ILE A 270 -4.27 19.20 -7.07
N SER A 271 -4.61 18.25 -7.94
CA SER A 271 -3.72 17.83 -9.04
C SER A 271 -3.41 18.95 -10.04
N HIS A 272 -4.36 19.88 -10.20
CA HIS A 272 -4.22 21.09 -11.01
C HIS A 272 -3.58 22.27 -10.26
N ALA A 273 -3.45 22.18 -8.94
CA ALA A 273 -2.81 23.19 -8.14
C ALA A 273 -1.28 23.17 -8.32
N SER A 274 -0.61 24.08 -7.59
CA SER A 274 0.84 24.09 -7.51
C SER A 274 1.35 22.86 -6.73
N ASN A 275 2.48 22.28 -7.13
CA ASN A 275 3.15 21.20 -6.38
C ASN A 275 3.40 21.57 -4.91
N ARG A 276 3.49 22.87 -4.61
CA ARG A 276 3.57 23.38 -3.22
C ARG A 276 2.39 22.92 -2.36
N VAL A 277 1.18 22.78 -2.92
CA VAL A 277 -0.01 22.33 -2.20
C VAL A 277 0.16 20.87 -1.76
N ILE A 278 0.66 20.01 -2.63
CA ILE A 278 0.94 18.60 -2.31
C ILE A 278 1.98 18.50 -1.19
N VAL A 279 3.06 19.28 -1.26
CA VAL A 279 4.10 19.32 -0.23
C VAL A 279 3.54 19.81 1.12
N THR A 280 2.74 20.88 1.11
CA THR A 280 2.11 21.40 2.32
C THR A 280 1.16 20.37 2.93
N ALA A 281 0.32 19.72 2.11
CA ALA A 281 -0.59 18.66 2.54
C ALA A 281 0.18 17.47 3.15
N ALA A 282 1.32 17.08 2.57
CA ALA A 282 2.16 16.04 3.11
C ALA A 282 2.73 16.42 4.50
N LYS A 283 3.24 17.65 4.66
CA LYS A 283 3.70 18.15 5.95
C LYS A 283 2.59 18.16 7.00
N THR A 284 1.40 18.65 6.64
CA THR A 284 0.26 18.65 7.57
C THR A 284 -0.17 17.24 7.94
N GLY A 285 -0.15 16.30 6.99
CA GLY A 285 -0.46 14.89 7.25
C GLY A 285 0.47 14.27 8.29
N ILE A 286 1.79 14.48 8.15
CA ILE A 286 2.78 13.98 9.14
C ILE A 286 2.60 14.65 10.50
N LEU A 287 2.36 15.97 10.55
CA LEU A 287 2.16 16.68 11.81
C LEU A 287 0.92 16.18 12.56
N LEU A 288 -0.20 16.00 11.84
CA LEU A 288 -1.42 15.43 12.42
C LEU A 288 -1.18 14.01 12.91
N LEU A 289 -0.46 13.20 12.14
CA LEU A 289 -0.14 11.84 12.52
C LEU A 289 0.70 11.77 13.80
N VAL A 290 1.74 12.62 13.91
CA VAL A 290 2.55 12.74 15.14
C VAL A 290 1.68 13.18 16.32
N SER A 291 0.75 14.12 16.12
CA SER A 291 -0.16 14.53 17.20
C SER A 291 -1.05 13.40 17.67
N VAL A 292 -1.64 12.63 16.75
CA VAL A 292 -2.50 11.47 17.06
C VAL A 292 -1.71 10.40 17.81
N ILE A 293 -0.49 10.09 17.36
CA ILE A 293 0.39 9.15 18.07
C ILE A 293 0.71 9.66 19.47
N THR A 294 1.02 10.94 19.63
CA THR A 294 1.36 11.51 20.94
C THR A 294 0.17 11.45 21.90
N THR A 295 -1.05 11.69 21.41
CA THR A 295 -2.28 11.51 22.20
C THR A 295 -2.51 10.05 22.58
N LEU A 296 -2.28 9.11 21.66
CA LEU A 296 -2.41 7.67 21.93
C LEU A 296 -1.37 7.20 22.96
N ILE A 297 -0.11 7.65 22.86
CA ILE A 297 0.94 7.35 23.84
C ILE A 297 0.57 7.90 25.21
N SER A 298 0.09 9.15 25.28
CA SER A 298 -0.29 9.77 26.55
C SER A 298 -1.45 9.03 27.20
N PHE A 299 -2.43 8.60 26.40
CA PHE A 299 -3.55 7.78 26.86
C PHE A 299 -3.09 6.41 27.40
N PHE A 300 -2.20 5.75 26.66
CA PHE A 300 -1.61 4.47 27.04
C PHE A 300 -0.83 4.56 28.35
N LEU A 301 0.03 5.58 28.50
CA LEU A 301 0.81 5.79 29.73
C LEU A 301 -0.08 6.11 30.94
N ALA A 302 -1.24 6.73 30.73
CA ALA A 302 -2.19 7.02 31.81
C ALA A 302 -2.93 5.77 32.33
N HIS A 303 -3.01 4.71 31.52
CA HIS A 303 -3.72 3.47 31.86
C HIS A 303 -2.73 2.30 32.05
N GLN A 304 -2.05 2.28 33.19
CA GLN A 304 -0.91 1.39 33.46
C GLN A 304 -1.26 -0.10 33.63
N SER A 305 -2.54 -0.44 33.86
CA SER A 305 -3.01 -1.82 34.09
C SER A 305 -2.94 -2.74 32.87
N TYR A 306 -2.76 -2.18 31.66
CA TYR A 306 -2.81 -2.94 30.41
C TYR A 306 -1.45 -3.53 29.98
N LEU A 307 -0.33 -2.92 30.43
CA LEU A 307 1.03 -3.36 30.14
C LEU A 307 1.35 -4.81 30.54
N ALA A 308 0.68 -5.34 31.57
CA ALA A 308 0.95 -6.68 32.10
C ALA A 308 0.49 -7.81 31.16
N GLU A 309 -0.60 -7.61 30.41
CA GLU A 309 -1.19 -8.63 29.53
C GLU A 309 -0.41 -8.79 28.20
N VAL A 310 0.21 -7.71 27.69
CA VAL A 310 1.04 -7.74 26.47
C VAL A 310 2.29 -8.60 26.63
N PHE A 311 2.86 -8.63 27.84
CA PHE A 311 4.03 -9.47 28.15
C PHE A 311 3.66 -10.92 28.51
N GLU A 312 2.41 -11.22 28.81
CA GLU A 312 1.95 -12.58 29.14
C GLU A 312 1.78 -13.46 27.89
N TYR A 313 1.80 -12.85 26.69
CA TYR A 313 1.73 -13.53 25.40
C TYR A 313 3.07 -13.58 24.66
N PHE A 314 4.19 -13.88 25.34
CA PHE A 314 5.40 -14.33 24.62
C PHE A 314 5.08 -15.66 23.92
N PRO A 315 4.92 -15.68 22.59
CA PRO A 315 4.69 -16.92 21.87
C PRO A 315 5.95 -17.77 22.01
N GLU A 316 5.79 -19.09 21.91
CA GLU A 316 6.93 -19.99 21.78
C GLU A 316 7.90 -19.49 20.70
N PHE A 317 9.16 -19.23 21.06
CA PHE A 317 10.23 -18.83 20.14
C PHE A 317 10.33 -19.75 18.91
N ARG A 318 9.84 -21.00 19.02
CA ARG A 318 9.71 -21.94 17.90
C ARG A 318 8.93 -21.37 16.71
N LYS A 319 7.93 -20.52 16.94
CA LYS A 319 7.16 -19.87 15.85
C LYS A 319 8.03 -18.98 14.95
N MET A 320 9.20 -18.48 15.42
CA MET A 320 10.14 -17.70 14.60
C MET A 320 10.66 -18.45 13.38
N PHE A 321 10.71 -19.78 13.43
CA PHE A 321 11.22 -20.61 12.33
C PHE A 321 10.10 -21.07 11.37
N SER A 322 8.86 -20.63 11.59
CA SER A 322 7.75 -20.94 10.70
C SER A 322 7.92 -20.25 9.35
N LEU A 323 7.90 -21.02 8.27
CA LEU A 323 7.98 -20.47 6.92
C LEU A 323 6.84 -19.48 6.62
N LYS A 324 5.63 -19.76 7.12
CA LYS A 324 4.45 -18.88 6.95
C LYS A 324 4.70 -17.48 7.55
N LEU A 325 5.36 -17.41 8.71
CA LEU A 325 5.71 -16.16 9.37
C LEU A 325 6.67 -15.32 8.50
N TRP A 326 7.72 -15.95 7.97
CA TRP A 326 8.69 -15.27 7.11
C TRP A 326 8.08 -14.80 5.80
N VAL A 327 7.20 -15.61 5.20
CA VAL A 327 6.45 -15.24 3.98
C VAL A 327 5.59 -14.00 4.23
N SER A 328 4.80 -14.00 5.31
CA SER A 328 4.00 -12.85 5.71
C SER A 328 4.85 -11.59 5.96
N ALA A 329 5.98 -11.74 6.67
CA ALA A 329 6.89 -10.65 6.96
C ALA A 329 7.53 -10.05 5.71
N ILE A 330 7.98 -10.89 4.76
CA ILE A 330 8.56 -10.45 3.49
C ILE A 330 7.51 -9.70 2.67
N LEU A 331 6.33 -10.28 2.46
CA LEU A 331 5.25 -9.64 1.70
C LEU A 331 4.86 -8.28 2.30
N LEU A 332 4.71 -8.22 3.63
CA LEU A 332 4.39 -6.96 4.31
C LEU A 332 5.51 -5.93 4.16
N SER A 333 6.78 -6.33 4.25
CA SER A 333 7.92 -5.42 4.10
C SER A 333 8.03 -4.83 2.69
N LEU A 334 7.75 -5.62 1.65
CA LEU A 334 7.70 -5.15 0.26
C LEU A 334 6.55 -4.16 0.04
N SER A 335 5.36 -4.48 0.57
CA SER A 335 4.17 -3.62 0.51
C SER A 335 4.36 -2.31 1.29
N ALA A 336 4.98 -2.38 2.48
CA ALA A 336 5.28 -1.22 3.33
C ALA A 336 6.19 -0.21 2.64
N LEU A 337 7.19 -0.70 1.91
CA LEU A 337 8.10 0.16 1.13
C LEU A 337 7.58 0.46 -0.27
N LYS A 338 6.46 -0.13 -0.71
CA LYS A 338 5.90 0.01 -2.06
C LYS A 338 6.89 -0.33 -3.18
N VAL A 339 7.78 -1.29 -2.91
CA VAL A 339 8.79 -1.77 -3.86
C VAL A 339 8.11 -2.43 -5.06
N GLY A 340 8.58 -2.21 -6.27
CA GLY A 340 8.02 -2.81 -7.48
C GLY A 340 6.72 -2.15 -7.97
N GLN A 341 6.30 -1.05 -7.35
CA GLN A 341 5.13 -0.29 -7.79
C GLN A 341 5.52 0.87 -8.74
N GLY A 342 6.81 1.11 -9.01
CA GLY A 342 7.29 2.16 -9.92
C GLY A 342 7.26 3.58 -9.37
N GLY A 343 6.60 3.80 -8.22
CA GLY A 343 6.54 5.11 -7.56
C GLY A 343 7.89 5.55 -6.99
N LEU A 344 8.67 4.61 -6.47
CA LEU A 344 10.02 4.89 -5.96
C LEU A 344 10.98 5.28 -7.08
N SER A 345 10.93 4.60 -8.23
CA SER A 345 11.68 5.02 -9.42
C SER A 345 11.37 6.48 -9.79
N TYR A 346 10.09 6.86 -9.78
CA TYR A 346 9.65 8.23 -10.09
C TYR A 346 10.11 9.27 -9.06
N LEU A 347 10.04 8.95 -7.76
CA LEU A 347 10.52 9.84 -6.70
C LEU A 347 12.06 9.94 -6.70
N GLY A 348 12.74 8.83 -6.99
CA GLY A 348 14.19 8.77 -7.18
C GLY A 348 14.64 9.66 -8.35
N ALA A 349 13.95 9.61 -9.49
CA ALA A 349 14.26 10.43 -10.66
C ALA A 349 14.26 11.95 -10.41
N GLN A 350 13.64 12.41 -9.32
CA GLN A 350 13.58 13.82 -8.94
C GLN A 350 14.59 14.22 -7.86
N ASN A 351 15.20 13.26 -7.16
CA ASN A 351 16.08 13.51 -6.04
C ASN A 351 17.56 13.39 -6.44
N LYS A 352 18.42 14.24 -5.86
CA LYS A 352 19.88 14.19 -6.10
C LYS A 352 20.65 13.42 -5.02
N ASP A 353 20.12 13.35 -3.79
CA ASP A 353 20.85 12.84 -2.63
C ASP A 353 20.30 11.51 -2.10
N SER A 354 21.21 10.63 -1.67
CA SER A 354 20.92 9.24 -1.28
C SER A 354 20.72 9.05 0.24
N PHE A 355 21.01 10.05 1.06
CA PHE A 355 20.86 9.99 2.53
C PHE A 355 19.40 9.86 2.98
N VAL A 356 18.47 10.22 2.09
CA VAL A 356 17.02 10.16 2.29
C VAL A 356 16.49 8.81 2.74
N TYR A 357 17.15 7.73 2.35
CA TYR A 357 16.61 6.39 2.51
C TYR A 357 16.92 5.76 3.87
N LEU A 358 17.99 6.20 4.54
CA LEU A 358 18.36 5.68 5.85
C LEU A 358 17.34 6.10 6.93
N VAL A 359 16.88 7.35 6.90
CA VAL A 359 15.90 7.89 7.85
C VAL A 359 14.52 7.24 7.68
N ILE A 360 14.11 7.02 6.43
CA ILE A 360 12.85 6.36 6.07
C ILE A 360 12.78 4.93 6.65
N VAL A 361 13.89 4.19 6.58
CA VAL A 361 13.96 2.78 7.00
C VAL A 361 13.91 2.61 8.51
N ILE A 362 14.45 3.58 9.25
CA ILE A 362 14.32 3.58 10.71
C ILE A 362 12.88 3.96 11.09
N PHE A 363 12.31 4.95 10.41
CA PHE A 363 11.01 5.50 10.80
C PHE A 363 9.84 4.56 10.47
N ILE A 364 9.84 3.87 9.35
CA ILE A 364 8.68 3.08 8.90
C ILE A 364 8.34 1.90 9.84
N PRO A 365 9.29 1.00 10.17
CA PRO A 365 9.03 -0.10 11.11
C PRO A 365 8.70 0.41 12.50
N MET A 366 9.36 1.48 12.95
CA MET A 366 9.08 2.11 14.24
C MET A 366 7.68 2.72 14.27
N PHE A 367 7.28 3.41 13.20
CA PHE A 367 5.96 3.99 13.05
C PHE A 367 4.87 2.93 13.15
N TYR A 368 4.97 1.87 12.34
CA TYR A 368 3.99 0.79 12.38
C TYR A 368 3.99 0.08 13.74
N ALA A 369 5.16 -0.30 14.26
CA ALA A 369 5.25 -0.95 15.56
C ALA A 369 4.66 -0.10 16.70
N VAL A 370 4.94 1.20 16.75
CA VAL A 370 4.41 2.13 17.77
C VAL A 370 2.90 2.27 17.62
N VAL A 371 2.40 2.55 16.41
CA VAL A 371 0.96 2.68 16.19
C VAL A 371 0.25 1.38 16.56
N HIS A 372 0.81 0.22 16.24
CA HIS A 372 0.21 -1.06 16.60
C HIS A 372 0.26 -1.37 18.09
N LEU A 373 1.40 -1.17 18.77
CA LEU A 373 1.50 -1.36 20.21
C LEU A 373 0.46 -0.50 20.96
N LEU A 374 0.19 0.71 20.46
CA LEU A 374 -0.83 1.59 21.03
C LEU A 374 -2.28 1.19 20.70
N LEU A 375 -2.50 0.38 19.65
CA LEU A 375 -3.84 -0.03 19.19
C LEU A 375 -4.24 -1.45 19.65
N ILE A 376 -3.28 -2.36 19.87
CA ILE A 376 -3.50 -3.77 20.17
C ILE A 376 -4.26 -3.96 21.49
N GLU A 377 -3.91 -3.24 22.55
CA GLU A 377 -4.54 -3.41 23.87
C GLU A 377 -6.03 -3.05 23.86
N ASN A 378 -6.46 -2.09 23.03
CA ASN A 378 -7.88 -1.75 22.92
C ASN A 378 -8.71 -2.81 22.16
N SER A 379 -8.08 -3.61 21.30
CA SER A 379 -8.75 -4.71 20.59
C SER A 379 -8.72 -6.03 21.38
N HIS A 380 -7.72 -6.24 22.23
CA HIS A 380 -7.66 -7.43 23.11
C HIS A 380 -8.72 -7.40 24.22
N VAL A 381 -9.12 -6.23 24.72
CA VAL A 381 -10.27 -6.12 25.66
C VAL A 381 -11.59 -6.51 24.99
N ALA A 382 -11.72 -6.34 23.66
CA ALA A 382 -12.87 -6.82 22.91
C ALA A 382 -12.82 -8.34 22.68
N PHE A 383 -11.64 -8.94 22.48
CA PHE A 383 -11.50 -10.37 22.16
C PHE A 383 -11.26 -11.31 23.35
N SER A 384 -10.62 -10.89 24.43
CA SER A 384 -10.60 -11.67 25.69
C SER A 384 -12.00 -11.86 26.28
N LYS A 385 -12.95 -11.02 25.85
CA LYS A 385 -14.39 -11.16 26.14
C LYS A 385 -15.16 -11.99 25.09
N VAL A 386 -14.51 -12.37 23.99
CA VAL A 386 -15.02 -13.27 22.92
C VAL A 386 -14.38 -14.66 23.02
N ASP A 387 -13.59 -14.94 24.06
CA ASP A 387 -13.23 -16.31 24.41
C ASP A 387 -14.51 -17.11 24.74
N LEU A 388 -14.65 -18.20 23.97
CA LEU A 388 -15.56 -19.35 24.09
C LEU A 388 -16.92 -19.29 23.37
N TYR A 389 -16.88 -19.48 22.04
CA TYR A 389 -17.76 -20.46 21.41
C TYR A 389 -17.02 -21.81 21.31
N PRO A 390 -17.51 -22.89 21.96
CA PRO A 390 -16.88 -24.19 21.86
C PRO A 390 -17.22 -24.79 20.49
N GLY A 391 -16.28 -24.75 19.55
CA GLY A 391 -16.42 -25.46 18.26
C GLY A 391 -15.73 -24.81 17.07
N GLU A 392 -15.49 -23.49 17.08
CA GLU A 392 -14.77 -22.84 15.97
C GLU A 392 -13.26 -23.01 16.13
N THR A 393 -12.61 -23.45 15.06
CA THR A 393 -11.14 -23.53 15.02
C THR A 393 -10.56 -22.12 15.03
N GLN A 394 -9.47 -21.91 15.79
CA GLN A 394 -8.72 -20.65 15.90
C GLN A 394 -8.32 -20.05 14.52
N LYS A 395 -8.26 -20.90 13.48
CA LYS A 395 -7.99 -20.52 12.09
C LYS A 395 -9.15 -19.71 11.46
N SER A 396 -10.39 -20.09 11.73
CA SER A 396 -11.59 -19.37 11.25
C SER A 396 -11.66 -17.99 11.89
N ALA A 397 -11.56 -17.87 13.22
CA ALA A 397 -11.61 -16.59 13.94
C ALA A 397 -10.49 -15.60 13.53
N VAL A 398 -9.30 -16.09 13.17
CA VAL A 398 -8.18 -15.25 12.71
C VAL A 398 -8.39 -14.78 11.27
N ASP A 399 -8.83 -15.65 10.34
CA ASP A 399 -9.14 -15.26 8.96
C ASP A 399 -10.34 -14.29 8.90
N GLN A 400 -11.28 -14.43 9.84
CA GLN A 400 -12.37 -13.52 10.12
C GLN A 400 -11.86 -12.13 10.61
N SER A 401 -10.89 -12.06 11.53
CA SER A 401 -10.38 -10.77 12.04
C SER A 401 -9.65 -9.86 11.03
N ASN A 402 -9.36 -10.37 9.82
CA ASN A 402 -8.49 -9.71 8.86
C ASN A 402 -9.19 -8.69 7.95
N HIS A 403 -10.53 -8.58 7.97
CA HIS A 403 -11.26 -7.68 7.06
C HIS A 403 -10.88 -6.19 7.29
N PRO A 404 -10.47 -5.42 6.25
CA PRO A 404 -10.04 -4.02 6.39
C PRO A 404 -11.07 -3.12 7.08
N VAL A 405 -12.36 -3.34 6.80
CA VAL A 405 -13.46 -2.62 7.47
C VAL A 405 -13.51 -2.92 8.97
N ILE A 406 -13.25 -4.17 9.38
CA ILE A 406 -13.20 -4.55 10.81
C ILE A 406 -12.01 -3.93 11.51
N GLN A 407 -10.92 -3.70 10.80
CA GLN A 407 -9.72 -3.12 11.38
C GLN A 407 -9.77 -1.59 11.45
N ILE A 408 -10.31 -0.94 10.41
CA ILE A 408 -10.72 0.47 10.51
C ILE A 408 -11.73 0.64 11.65
N LEU A 409 -12.64 -0.32 11.83
CA LEU A 409 -13.54 -0.36 12.97
C LEU A 409 -12.79 -0.54 14.30
N HIS A 410 -11.85 -1.49 14.43
CA HIS A 410 -11.08 -1.65 15.67
C HIS A 410 -10.30 -0.39 16.02
N LEU A 411 -9.83 0.32 15.00
CA LEU A 411 -9.15 1.59 15.10
C LEU A 411 -10.11 2.69 15.58
N VAL A 412 -11.32 2.77 15.03
CA VAL A 412 -12.38 3.69 15.47
C VAL A 412 -12.88 3.35 16.89
N ASN A 413 -13.11 2.08 17.20
CA ASN A 413 -13.53 1.62 18.52
C ASN A 413 -12.44 1.81 19.59
N GLY A 414 -11.17 1.66 19.23
CA GLY A 414 -10.06 1.99 20.13
C GLY A 414 -9.99 3.49 20.46
N LEU A 415 -10.47 4.36 19.55
CA LEU A 415 -10.53 5.80 19.76
C LEU A 415 -11.75 6.26 20.56
N ASN A 416 -12.77 5.40 20.71
CA ASN A 416 -13.96 5.70 21.53
C ASN A 416 -13.64 5.96 23.00
N ILE A 417 -12.45 5.55 23.47
CA ILE A 417 -12.01 5.72 24.87
C ILE A 417 -11.43 7.13 25.12
N ILE A 418 -11.04 7.87 24.08
CA ILE A 418 -10.33 9.17 24.19
C ILE A 418 -11.28 10.39 24.16
N ASP A 419 -12.60 10.17 24.23
CA ASP A 419 -13.69 11.12 23.92
C ASP A 419 -14.28 10.87 22.53
N SER A 420 -15.60 10.73 22.52
CA SER A 420 -16.30 9.66 21.79
C SER A 420 -16.55 10.00 20.32
N LYS A 421 -16.61 11.31 20.00
CA LYS A 421 -16.78 11.84 18.63
C LYS A 421 -15.59 12.68 18.18
N SER A 422 -14.99 13.43 19.09
CA SER A 422 -13.84 14.30 18.83
C SER A 422 -12.61 13.48 18.40
N GLY A 423 -12.34 12.35 19.09
CA GLY A 423 -11.25 11.43 18.72
C GLY A 423 -11.43 10.82 17.34
N VAL A 424 -12.64 10.36 17.01
CA VAL A 424 -12.97 9.80 15.69
C VAL A 424 -12.86 10.87 14.60
N ALA A 425 -13.29 12.10 14.86
CA ALA A 425 -13.17 13.21 13.92
C ALA A 425 -11.71 13.56 13.62
N ILE A 426 -10.87 13.72 14.65
CA ILE A 426 -9.44 14.05 14.48
C ILE A 426 -8.72 12.93 13.71
N PHE A 427 -8.98 11.68 14.09
CA PHE A 427 -8.40 10.52 13.43
C PHE A 427 -8.83 10.42 11.96
N SER A 428 -10.13 10.54 11.69
CA SER A 428 -10.67 10.49 10.33
C SER A 428 -10.15 11.63 9.47
N PHE A 429 -9.99 12.84 10.04
CA PHE A 429 -9.39 13.96 9.33
C PHE A 429 -7.91 13.71 8.98
N MET A 430 -7.12 13.22 9.93
CA MET A 430 -5.73 12.81 9.68
C MET A 430 -5.65 11.73 8.60
N ALA A 431 -6.54 10.73 8.68
CA ALA A 431 -6.64 9.66 7.69
C ALA A 431 -6.94 10.20 6.28
N ILE A 432 -7.91 11.10 6.15
CA ILE A 432 -8.28 11.77 4.89
C ILE A 432 -7.06 12.49 4.31
N VAL A 433 -6.34 13.28 5.10
CA VAL A 433 -5.17 14.04 4.61
C VAL A 433 -4.07 13.11 4.11
N VAL A 434 -3.75 12.04 4.85
CA VAL A 434 -2.71 11.06 4.47
C VAL A 434 -3.12 10.26 3.23
N LEU A 435 -4.38 9.80 3.15
CA LEU A 435 -4.91 9.06 2.01
C LEU A 435 -4.98 9.93 0.75
N LEU A 436 -5.41 11.18 0.89
CA LEU A 436 -5.45 12.15 -0.20
C LEU A 436 -4.05 12.42 -0.76
N CYS A 437 -3.04 12.57 0.11
CA CYS A 437 -1.66 12.73 -0.33
C CYS A 437 -1.13 11.48 -1.05
N ASN A 438 -1.39 10.28 -0.52
CA ASN A 438 -0.99 9.03 -1.15
C ASN A 438 -1.59 8.87 -2.55
N THR A 439 -2.89 9.10 -2.67
CA THR A 439 -3.62 9.00 -3.95
C THR A 439 -3.17 10.04 -4.96
N LEU A 440 -2.91 11.28 -4.53
CA LEU A 440 -2.36 12.34 -5.40
C LEU A 440 -0.97 11.99 -5.93
N ILE A 441 -0.08 11.45 -5.08
CA ILE A 441 1.26 11.04 -5.52
C ILE A 441 1.15 9.86 -6.51
N ARG A 442 0.28 8.88 -6.25
CA ARG A 442 0.02 7.78 -7.21
C ARG A 442 -0.53 8.28 -8.55
N LEU A 443 -1.47 9.22 -8.51
CA LEU A 443 -2.02 9.85 -9.72
C LEU A 443 -0.90 10.56 -10.50
N GLU A 444 -0.02 11.28 -9.80
CA GLU A 444 1.12 11.96 -10.43
C GLU A 444 2.09 10.97 -11.09
N ILE A 445 2.40 9.86 -10.42
CA ILE A 445 3.23 8.78 -10.96
C ILE A 445 2.60 8.21 -12.24
N LEU A 446 1.30 7.91 -12.20
CA LEU A 446 0.57 7.33 -13.32
C LEU A 446 0.53 8.28 -14.51
N VAL A 447 0.14 9.54 -14.28
CA VAL A 447 0.08 10.59 -15.30
C VAL A 447 1.45 10.82 -15.93
N SER A 448 2.49 10.99 -15.11
CA SER A 448 3.85 11.20 -15.59
C SER A 448 4.35 10.03 -16.42
N SER A 449 4.09 8.81 -15.97
CA SER A 449 4.49 7.59 -16.67
C SER A 449 3.77 7.46 -18.02
N MET A 450 2.47 7.80 -18.09
CA MET A 450 1.71 7.76 -19.36
C MET A 450 2.16 8.85 -20.35
N LEU A 451 2.40 10.07 -19.87
CA LEU A 451 2.91 11.17 -20.71
C LEU A 451 4.28 10.84 -21.32
N GLU A 452 5.12 10.13 -20.56
CA GLU A 452 6.42 9.68 -21.08
C GLU A 452 6.33 8.46 -21.98
N ALA A 453 5.52 7.46 -21.64
CA ALA A 453 5.46 6.20 -22.37
C ALA A 453 4.80 6.35 -23.75
N PHE A 454 3.83 7.27 -23.88
CA PHE A 454 3.02 7.39 -25.09
C PHE A 454 3.21 8.76 -25.77
N PRO A 455 3.88 8.80 -26.93
CA PRO A 455 4.12 10.04 -27.69
C PRO A 455 2.86 10.81 -28.07
N PHE A 456 1.72 10.11 -28.22
CA PHE A 456 0.40 10.69 -28.49
C PHE A 456 0.05 11.81 -27.49
N PHE A 457 0.45 11.67 -26.23
CA PHE A 457 0.17 12.64 -25.18
C PHE A 457 1.25 13.74 -25.04
N SER A 458 2.32 13.71 -25.83
CA SER A 458 3.49 14.59 -25.65
C SER A 458 3.39 15.96 -26.36
N TYR A 459 2.42 16.17 -27.26
CA TYR A 459 2.41 17.33 -28.16
C TYR A 459 2.01 18.67 -27.48
N ASP A 460 1.09 18.64 -26.51
CA ASP A 460 0.69 19.82 -25.70
C ASP A 460 0.66 19.43 -24.21
N GLY A 461 1.83 19.44 -23.57
CA GLY A 461 2.04 18.81 -22.27
C GLY A 461 1.10 19.27 -21.14
N ARG A 462 0.60 20.51 -21.17
CA ARG A 462 -0.31 21.00 -20.12
C ARG A 462 -1.77 20.58 -20.37
N LYS A 463 -2.26 20.70 -21.62
CA LYS A 463 -3.62 20.28 -21.97
C LYS A 463 -3.76 18.77 -21.95
N SER A 464 -2.77 18.06 -22.48
CA SER A 464 -2.71 16.60 -22.48
C SER A 464 -2.73 16.04 -21.05
N ARG A 465 -1.92 16.61 -20.15
CA ARG A 465 -1.97 16.27 -18.73
C ARG A 465 -3.35 16.47 -18.12
N SER A 466 -3.97 17.63 -18.34
CA SER A 466 -5.32 17.94 -17.84
C SER A 466 -6.35 16.93 -18.34
N ALA A 467 -6.34 16.64 -19.64
CA ALA A 467 -7.24 15.67 -20.25
C ALA A 467 -7.04 14.27 -19.67
N LEU A 468 -5.78 13.85 -19.48
CA LEU A 468 -5.45 12.54 -18.93
C LEU A 468 -5.90 12.39 -17.48
N VAL A 469 -5.70 13.43 -16.64
CA VAL A 469 -6.23 13.45 -15.27
C VAL A 469 -7.76 13.35 -15.28
N CYS A 470 -8.46 14.11 -16.12
CA CYS A 470 -9.92 14.02 -16.24
C CYS A 470 -10.37 12.61 -16.65
N ILE A 471 -9.74 12.02 -17.66
CA ILE A 471 -10.07 10.66 -18.11
C ILE A 471 -9.88 9.65 -16.98
N LEU A 472 -8.75 9.71 -16.28
CA LEU A 472 -8.47 8.79 -15.16
C LEU A 472 -9.49 8.96 -14.03
N LEU A 473 -9.82 10.19 -13.62
CA LEU A 473 -10.80 10.42 -12.55
C LEU A 473 -12.23 10.03 -12.97
N CYS A 474 -12.60 10.21 -14.24
CA CYS A 474 -13.86 9.69 -14.78
C CYS A 474 -13.91 8.17 -14.74
N LEU A 475 -12.81 7.48 -15.05
CA LEU A 475 -12.73 6.03 -14.90
C LEU A 475 -12.86 5.63 -13.42
N VAL A 476 -12.16 6.32 -12.50
CA VAL A 476 -12.28 6.07 -11.05
C VAL A 476 -13.73 6.21 -10.59
N PHE A 477 -14.44 7.24 -11.05
CA PHE A 477 -15.87 7.42 -10.76
C PHE A 477 -16.71 6.22 -11.23
N MET A 478 -16.54 5.80 -12.49
CA MET A 478 -17.28 4.67 -13.06
C MET A 478 -17.00 3.35 -12.32
N TYR A 479 -15.74 3.11 -11.94
CA TYR A 479 -15.35 1.91 -11.20
C TYR A 479 -15.74 1.95 -9.72
N SER A 480 -15.96 3.13 -9.12
CA SER A 480 -16.38 3.26 -7.72
C SER A 480 -17.73 2.58 -7.46
N PHE A 481 -18.62 2.49 -8.46
CA PHE A 481 -19.85 1.73 -8.37
C PHE A 481 -19.60 0.23 -8.12
N ILE A 482 -18.59 -0.36 -8.77
CA ILE A 482 -18.28 -1.79 -8.60
C ILE A 482 -17.87 -2.07 -7.16
N PHE A 483 -16.96 -1.26 -6.62
CA PHE A 483 -16.46 -1.38 -5.24
C PHE A 483 -17.55 -1.17 -4.20
N HIS A 484 -18.53 -0.31 -4.50
CA HIS A 484 -19.64 -0.03 -3.59
C HIS A 484 -20.68 -1.15 -3.51
N SER A 485 -20.78 -2.02 -4.52
CA SER A 485 -21.70 -3.16 -4.43
C SER A 485 -21.37 -4.06 -3.23
N PRO A 486 -22.35 -4.77 -2.63
CA PRO A 486 -22.08 -5.71 -1.52
C PRO A 486 -21.01 -6.76 -1.85
N SER A 487 -20.89 -7.15 -3.12
CA SER A 487 -19.85 -8.03 -3.64
C SER A 487 -18.51 -7.30 -3.89
N GLY A 488 -18.56 -6.01 -4.19
CA GLY A 488 -17.40 -5.14 -4.41
C GLY A 488 -16.52 -4.96 -3.19
N MET A 489 -17.09 -4.94 -1.99
CA MET A 489 -16.31 -4.91 -0.75
C MET A 489 -15.52 -6.21 -0.54
N LYS A 490 -16.07 -7.38 -0.93
CA LYS A 490 -15.31 -8.64 -0.92
C LYS A 490 -14.13 -8.56 -1.88
N LEU A 491 -14.34 -7.97 -3.06
CA LEU A 491 -13.28 -7.71 -4.03
C LEU A 491 -12.23 -6.75 -3.48
N TYR A 492 -12.61 -5.68 -2.79
CA TYR A 492 -11.68 -4.75 -2.13
C TYR A 492 -10.78 -5.46 -1.12
N VAL A 493 -11.36 -6.32 -0.27
CA VAL A 493 -10.58 -7.12 0.70
C VAL A 493 -9.61 -8.07 0.00
N ALA A 494 -10.11 -8.79 -1.01
CA ALA A 494 -9.27 -9.70 -1.78
C ALA A 494 -8.14 -8.96 -2.51
N LEU A 495 -8.40 -7.74 -2.98
CA LEU A 495 -7.38 -6.89 -3.60
C LEU A 495 -6.27 -6.55 -2.60
N ASP A 496 -6.63 -6.11 -1.40
CA ASP A 496 -5.67 -5.69 -0.38
C ASP A 496 -4.81 -6.85 0.17
N GLN A 497 -5.44 -7.98 0.46
CA GLN A 497 -4.78 -9.10 1.15
C GLN A 497 -4.09 -10.10 0.21
N ILE A 498 -4.60 -10.28 -1.01
CA ILE A 498 -4.16 -11.32 -1.93
C ILE A 498 -3.52 -10.70 -3.17
N VAL A 499 -4.27 -9.87 -3.88
CA VAL A 499 -3.86 -9.42 -5.22
C VAL A 499 -2.66 -8.47 -5.17
N TYR A 500 -2.67 -7.45 -4.31
CA TYR A 500 -1.58 -6.47 -4.27
C TYR A 500 -0.24 -7.06 -3.81
N PRO A 501 -0.17 -7.88 -2.73
CA PRO A 501 1.08 -8.51 -2.34
C PRO A 501 1.62 -9.47 -3.41
N ASP A 502 0.74 -10.25 -4.05
CA ASP A 502 1.14 -11.22 -5.08
C ASP A 502 1.66 -10.50 -6.35
N ILE A 503 1.00 -9.43 -6.81
CA ILE A 503 1.49 -8.65 -7.97
C ILE A 503 2.83 -7.98 -7.64
N THR A 504 2.94 -7.40 -6.43
CA THR A 504 4.17 -6.77 -5.97
C THR A 504 5.31 -7.78 -5.98
N LEU A 505 5.11 -8.96 -5.39
CA LEU A 505 6.08 -10.05 -5.39
C LEU A 505 6.50 -10.44 -6.81
N GLY A 506 5.53 -10.63 -7.72
CA GLY A 506 5.78 -10.98 -9.11
C GLY A 506 6.63 -9.94 -9.84
N ILE A 507 6.27 -8.65 -9.74
CA ILE A 507 7.02 -7.56 -10.38
C ILE A 507 8.46 -7.49 -9.83
N VAL A 508 8.64 -7.60 -8.51
CA VAL A 508 9.96 -7.56 -7.87
C VAL A 508 10.84 -8.75 -8.28
N ILE A 509 10.27 -9.95 -8.43
CA ILE A 509 11.00 -11.11 -8.95
C ILE A 509 11.49 -10.81 -10.39
N PHE A 510 10.63 -10.27 -11.25
CA PHE A 510 11.05 -9.88 -12.60
C PHE A 510 12.12 -8.78 -12.59
N HIS A 511 12.01 -7.77 -11.72
CA HIS A 511 13.05 -6.75 -11.54
C HIS A 511 14.40 -7.40 -11.24
N LEU A 512 14.45 -8.30 -10.25
CA LEU A 512 15.67 -8.98 -9.84
C LEU A 512 16.25 -9.85 -10.95
N VAL A 513 15.42 -10.64 -11.63
CA VAL A 513 15.87 -11.49 -12.74
C VAL A 513 16.50 -10.65 -13.84
N ILE A 514 15.90 -9.52 -14.21
CA ILE A 514 16.45 -8.65 -15.25
C ILE A 514 17.76 -8.00 -14.81
N VAL A 515 17.80 -7.49 -13.59
CA VAL A 515 18.99 -6.85 -13.04
C VAL A 515 20.14 -7.86 -12.92
N CYS A 516 19.87 -9.07 -12.43
CA CYS A 516 20.90 -10.08 -12.21
C CYS A 516 21.35 -10.76 -13.50
N VAL A 517 20.42 -11.10 -14.41
CA VAL A 517 20.69 -11.91 -15.61
C VAL A 517 20.96 -11.05 -16.84
N CYS A 518 20.15 -10.01 -17.09
CA CYS A 518 20.28 -9.20 -18.32
C CYS A 518 21.32 -8.10 -18.16
N TYR A 519 21.21 -7.32 -17.08
CA TYR A 519 22.06 -6.14 -16.88
C TYR A 519 23.40 -6.47 -16.18
N GLY A 520 23.36 -7.42 -15.26
CA GLY A 520 24.50 -7.84 -14.43
C GLY A 520 24.58 -7.05 -13.12
N SER A 521 24.51 -7.78 -12.00
CA SER A 521 24.52 -7.19 -10.65
C SER A 521 25.80 -6.39 -10.33
N ARG A 522 26.97 -6.85 -10.81
CA ARG A 522 28.25 -6.14 -10.64
C ARG A 522 28.27 -4.79 -11.35
N ARG A 523 27.78 -4.75 -12.59
CA ARG A 523 27.70 -3.54 -13.42
C ARG A 523 26.77 -2.52 -12.77
N LEU A 524 25.60 -2.97 -12.33
CA LEU A 524 24.66 -2.14 -11.59
C LEU A 524 25.28 -1.53 -10.34
N PHE A 525 25.93 -2.36 -9.52
CA PHE A 525 26.50 -1.91 -8.27
C PHE A 525 27.54 -0.80 -8.47
N VAL A 526 28.39 -0.92 -9.50
CA VAL A 526 29.35 0.14 -9.84
C VAL A 526 28.66 1.41 -10.31
N ASN A 527 27.65 1.30 -11.17
CA ASN A 527 26.94 2.48 -11.68
C ASN A 527 26.24 3.25 -10.58
N ILE A 528 25.59 2.53 -9.66
CA ILE A 528 24.93 3.11 -8.47
C ILE A 528 25.98 3.71 -7.53
N SER A 529 27.08 2.99 -7.25
CA SER A 529 28.14 3.48 -6.35
C SER A 529 28.81 4.76 -6.87
N CYS A 530 28.90 4.95 -8.19
CA CYS A 530 29.44 6.16 -8.80
C CYS A 530 28.56 7.40 -8.57
N MET A 531 27.25 7.21 -8.51
CA MET A 531 26.28 8.29 -8.28
C MET A 531 26.28 8.74 -6.82
N ILE A 532 26.55 7.81 -5.89
CA ILE A 532 26.33 8.01 -4.46
C ILE A 532 27.62 8.43 -3.74
N HIS A 533 28.77 7.90 -4.18
CA HIS A 533 30.06 8.22 -3.59
C HIS A 533 30.84 9.23 -4.45
N SER A 534 30.75 10.50 -4.04
CA SER A 534 31.85 11.46 -4.19
C SER A 534 33.00 11.16 -3.21
N ALA A 535 32.77 10.32 -2.19
CA ALA A 535 33.70 10.13 -1.08
C ALA A 535 34.69 8.97 -1.26
N LYS A 536 35.98 9.29 -1.11
CA LYS A 536 37.11 8.38 -0.86
C LYS A 536 36.83 7.55 0.40
N ILE A 537 36.46 6.28 0.27
CA ILE A 537 36.42 5.32 1.38
C ILE A 537 37.51 4.26 1.14
N SER A 538 38.22 3.85 2.20
CA SER A 538 39.38 2.95 2.15
C SER A 538 39.08 1.62 1.45
N SER A 539 40.06 1.06 0.72
CA SER A 539 39.82 -0.03 -0.22
C SER A 539 39.38 -1.35 0.44
N GLN A 540 39.81 -1.64 1.66
CA GLN A 540 39.63 -2.96 2.26
C GLN A 540 38.25 -3.15 2.92
N SER A 541 37.74 -2.15 3.66
CA SER A 541 36.40 -2.18 4.25
C SER A 541 35.30 -2.13 3.18
N THR A 542 35.55 -1.39 2.11
CA THR A 542 34.65 -1.28 0.96
C THR A 542 34.54 -2.61 0.22
N MET A 543 35.64 -3.36 0.09
CA MET A 543 35.62 -4.66 -0.60
C MET A 543 34.79 -5.72 0.14
N ILE A 544 34.89 -5.79 1.47
CA ILE A 544 34.10 -6.72 2.29
C ILE A 544 32.62 -6.35 2.25
N PHE A 545 32.30 -5.06 2.42
CA PHE A 545 30.93 -4.56 2.32
C PHE A 545 30.32 -4.85 0.94
N ASN A 546 31.07 -4.61 -0.13
CA ASN A 546 30.63 -4.91 -1.50
C ASN A 546 30.41 -6.41 -1.72
N GLY A 547 31.24 -7.27 -1.13
CA GLY A 547 31.08 -8.72 -1.18
C GLY A 547 29.80 -9.19 -0.47
N LEU A 548 29.52 -8.67 0.73
CA LEU A 548 28.30 -8.98 1.48
C LEU A 548 27.05 -8.49 0.75
N VAL A 549 27.09 -7.27 0.21
CA VAL A 549 26.01 -6.71 -0.60
C VAL A 549 25.80 -7.57 -1.85
N ALA A 550 26.85 -8.00 -2.56
CA ALA A 550 26.71 -8.86 -3.72
C ALA A 550 26.06 -10.23 -3.38
N ILE A 551 26.43 -10.85 -2.26
CA ILE A 551 25.80 -12.11 -1.79
C ILE A 551 24.31 -11.88 -1.50
N LEU A 552 23.99 -10.76 -0.84
CA LEU A 552 22.61 -10.39 -0.53
C LEU A 552 21.77 -10.29 -1.82
N TRP A 553 22.28 -9.56 -2.82
CA TRP A 553 21.60 -9.29 -4.09
C TRP A 553 21.46 -10.49 -5.02
N VAL A 554 22.47 -11.36 -5.08
CA VAL A 554 22.51 -12.46 -6.04
C VAL A 554 21.91 -13.74 -5.47
N ILE A 555 21.97 -13.94 -4.15
CA ILE A 555 21.60 -15.21 -3.52
C ILE A 555 20.45 -15.01 -2.55
N VAL A 556 20.62 -14.20 -1.50
CA VAL A 556 19.69 -14.15 -0.37
C VAL A 556 18.33 -13.61 -0.79
N ILE A 557 18.30 -12.44 -1.45
CA ILE A 557 17.04 -11.79 -1.84
C ILE A 557 16.31 -12.65 -2.88
N PRO A 558 16.92 -13.11 -4.00
CA PRO A 558 16.23 -13.97 -4.95
C PRO A 558 15.69 -15.24 -4.28
N ALA A 559 16.49 -15.93 -3.46
CA ALA A 559 16.04 -17.14 -2.76
C ALA A 559 14.84 -16.86 -1.86
N ALA A 560 14.88 -15.79 -1.06
CA ALA A 560 13.77 -15.39 -0.20
C ALA A 560 12.48 -15.13 -1.00
N LEU A 561 12.57 -14.42 -2.13
CA LEU A 561 11.40 -14.12 -2.96
C LEU A 561 10.87 -15.35 -3.70
N PHE A 562 11.74 -16.21 -4.25
CA PHE A 562 11.31 -17.45 -4.92
C PHE A 562 10.68 -18.43 -3.94
N VAL A 563 11.24 -18.59 -2.73
CA VAL A 563 10.63 -19.40 -1.66
C VAL A 563 9.26 -18.82 -1.26
N THR A 564 9.17 -17.50 -1.15
CA THR A 564 7.89 -16.82 -0.86
C THR A 564 6.85 -17.08 -1.95
N ALA A 565 7.24 -16.95 -3.22
CA ALA A 565 6.35 -17.23 -4.35
C ALA A 565 5.92 -18.69 -4.40
N ALA A 566 6.86 -19.63 -4.21
CA ALA A 566 6.57 -21.05 -4.17
C ALA A 566 5.59 -21.40 -3.04
N TYR A 567 5.80 -20.86 -1.84
CA TYR A 567 4.89 -21.05 -0.72
C TYR A 567 3.47 -20.56 -1.04
N ARG A 568 3.32 -19.35 -1.61
CA ARG A 568 2.02 -18.78 -1.97
C ARG A 568 1.29 -19.61 -3.03
N VAL A 569 2.01 -20.13 -4.01
CA VAL A 569 1.45 -21.04 -5.02
C VAL A 569 0.99 -22.35 -4.37
N THR A 570 1.80 -22.94 -3.46
CA THR A 570 1.41 -24.18 -2.77
C THR A 570 0.22 -23.99 -1.83
N GLU A 571 0.15 -22.87 -1.12
CA GLU A 571 -0.97 -22.52 -0.23
C GLU A 571 -2.27 -22.41 -1.05
N GLN A 572 -2.20 -21.73 -2.19
CA GLN A 572 -3.34 -21.62 -3.08
C GLN A 572 -3.80 -22.96 -3.67
N LEU A 573 -2.88 -23.85 -4.05
CA LEU A 573 -3.23 -25.18 -4.57
C LEU A 573 -3.85 -26.08 -3.49
N SER A 574 -3.56 -25.82 -2.21
CA SER A 574 -4.10 -26.56 -1.08
C SER A 574 -5.50 -26.11 -0.68
N ASP A 575 -5.84 -24.83 -0.85
CA ASP A 575 -7.18 -24.30 -0.60
C ASP A 575 -8.10 -24.58 -1.81
N ASN A 576 -8.74 -25.76 -1.79
CA ASN A 576 -9.74 -26.19 -2.79
C ASN A 576 -10.98 -25.26 -2.90
N SER A 577 -11.06 -24.21 -2.09
CA SER A 577 -12.15 -23.22 -2.05
C SER A 577 -11.94 -22.01 -2.96
N ILE A 578 -10.72 -21.80 -3.50
CA ILE A 578 -10.41 -20.67 -4.37
C ILE A 578 -10.32 -21.18 -5.81
N GLY A 579 -11.37 -20.93 -6.60
CA GLY A 579 -11.39 -21.31 -8.00
C GLY A 579 -10.29 -20.59 -8.78
N VAL A 580 -9.64 -21.29 -9.72
CA VAL A 580 -8.70 -20.68 -10.69
C VAL A 580 -9.37 -19.56 -11.51
N LEU A 581 -10.71 -19.57 -11.59
CA LEU A 581 -11.55 -18.54 -12.24
C LEU A 581 -12.13 -17.47 -11.30
N ASP A 582 -11.71 -17.39 -10.03
CA ASP A 582 -12.18 -16.32 -9.15
C ASP A 582 -11.63 -14.96 -9.59
N LEU A 583 -12.46 -13.92 -9.51
CA LEU A 583 -12.12 -12.57 -9.97
C LEU A 583 -10.76 -12.02 -9.44
N PRO A 584 -10.39 -12.20 -8.16
CA PRO A 584 -9.07 -11.81 -7.65
C PRO A 584 -7.92 -12.58 -8.32
N SER A 585 -8.12 -13.87 -8.59
CA SER A 585 -7.14 -14.70 -9.32
C SER A 585 -6.95 -14.19 -10.74
N MET A 586 -8.03 -13.87 -11.44
CA MET A 586 -7.97 -13.29 -12.78
C MET A 586 -7.25 -11.95 -12.80
N LEU A 587 -7.46 -11.09 -11.78
CA LEU A 587 -6.78 -9.80 -11.69
C LEU A 587 -5.26 -9.92 -11.50
N ARG A 588 -4.80 -10.76 -10.56
CA ARG A 588 -3.35 -10.95 -10.34
C ARG A 588 -2.66 -11.55 -11.57
N PHE A 589 -3.22 -12.59 -12.18
CA PHE A 589 -2.64 -13.22 -13.36
C PHE A 589 -2.74 -12.31 -14.58
N GLY A 590 -3.85 -11.59 -14.73
CA GLY A 590 -4.05 -10.62 -15.79
C GLY A 590 -2.99 -9.52 -15.77
N ILE A 591 -2.75 -8.89 -14.60
CA ILE A 591 -1.75 -7.81 -14.48
C ILE A 591 -0.33 -8.36 -14.70
N LEU A 592 0.01 -9.53 -14.13
CA LEU A 592 1.34 -10.13 -14.32
C LEU A 592 1.56 -10.66 -15.75
N SER A 593 0.51 -11.08 -16.45
CA SER A 593 0.59 -11.61 -17.82
C SER A 593 1.04 -10.57 -18.86
N ILE A 594 0.93 -9.27 -18.54
CA ILE A 594 1.38 -8.19 -19.42
C ILE A 594 2.88 -8.28 -19.69
N ILE A 595 3.67 -8.74 -18.71
CA ILE A 595 5.11 -8.89 -18.84
C ILE A 595 5.47 -9.92 -19.94
N PRO A 596 5.02 -11.19 -19.87
CA PRO A 596 5.29 -12.16 -20.93
C PRO A 596 4.59 -11.82 -22.24
N LEU A 597 3.37 -11.26 -22.23
CA LEU A 597 2.67 -10.89 -23.47
C LEU A 597 3.44 -9.83 -24.27
N MET A 598 3.95 -8.79 -23.60
CA MET A 598 4.78 -7.78 -24.25
C MET A 598 6.13 -8.32 -24.71
N PHE A 599 6.72 -9.25 -23.95
CA PHE A 599 7.94 -9.92 -24.38
C PHE A 599 7.70 -10.68 -25.69
N ILE A 600 6.62 -11.45 -25.78
CA ILE A 600 6.23 -12.20 -26.99
C ILE A 600 5.98 -11.23 -28.15
N ASP A 601 5.21 -10.16 -27.96
CA ASP A 601 4.96 -9.16 -29.01
C ASP A 601 6.26 -8.55 -29.56
N ARG A 602 7.20 -8.17 -28.68
CA ARG A 602 8.48 -7.60 -29.10
C ARG A 602 9.38 -8.60 -29.80
N VAL A 603 9.39 -9.87 -29.36
CA VAL A 603 10.12 -10.94 -30.03
C VAL A 603 9.53 -11.19 -31.42
N MET A 604 8.20 -11.28 -31.54
CA MET A 604 7.51 -11.49 -32.82
C MET A 604 7.79 -10.36 -33.80
N LYS A 605 7.74 -9.10 -33.36
CA LYS A 605 8.11 -7.94 -34.20
C LYS A 605 9.53 -8.06 -34.74
N ARG A 606 10.49 -8.42 -33.89
CA ARG A 606 11.89 -8.58 -34.34
C ARG A 606 12.09 -9.74 -35.30
N ILE A 607 11.37 -10.85 -35.11
CA ILE A 607 11.40 -11.97 -36.04
C ILE A 607 10.86 -11.54 -37.42
N VAL A 608 9.75 -10.79 -37.45
CA VAL A 608 9.18 -10.25 -38.69
C VAL A 608 10.12 -9.26 -39.37
N ASP A 609 10.76 -8.39 -38.59
CA ASP A 609 11.71 -7.38 -39.09
C ASP A 609 13.09 -7.97 -39.46
N GLY A 610 13.33 -9.25 -39.18
CA GLY A 610 14.63 -9.91 -39.41
C GLY A 610 15.78 -9.37 -38.53
N THR A 611 15.46 -8.80 -37.37
CA THR A 611 16.43 -8.17 -36.46
C THR A 611 16.84 -9.09 -35.30
N ASP A 612 18.02 -8.85 -34.74
CA ASP A 612 18.58 -9.67 -33.65
C ASP A 612 17.70 -9.62 -32.38
N ILE A 613 17.23 -10.78 -31.93
CA ILE A 613 16.43 -10.94 -30.70
C ILE A 613 17.28 -10.64 -29.46
N PHE A 614 18.59 -10.93 -29.49
CA PHE A 614 19.47 -10.73 -28.32
C PHE A 614 19.61 -9.26 -27.92
N ALA A 615 19.36 -8.32 -28.85
CA ALA A 615 19.32 -6.91 -28.53
C ALA A 615 18.10 -6.48 -27.69
N LEU A 616 17.12 -7.37 -27.41
CA LEU A 616 16.08 -7.14 -26.39
C LEU A 616 16.58 -7.32 -24.94
N PHE A 617 17.69 -8.03 -24.75
CA PHE A 617 18.28 -8.29 -23.42
C PHE A 617 19.43 -7.36 -23.09
N LYS A 618 19.80 -6.45 -24.01
CA LYS A 618 20.91 -5.53 -23.86
C LYS A 618 20.39 -4.10 -23.68
N PRO A 619 21.08 -3.28 -22.86
CA PRO A 619 20.74 -1.87 -22.75
C PRO A 619 20.86 -1.14 -24.08
N ASP A 620 19.94 -0.20 -24.31
CA ASP A 620 19.99 0.71 -25.45
C ASP A 620 21.28 1.56 -25.36
N ARG A 621 22.11 1.50 -26.39
CA ARG A 621 23.42 2.17 -26.39
C ARG A 621 23.32 3.68 -26.31
N GLU A 622 22.25 4.25 -26.86
CA GLU A 622 22.08 5.70 -26.94
C GLU A 622 21.19 6.21 -25.81
N LEU A 623 20.19 5.43 -25.39
CA LEU A 623 19.17 5.83 -24.42
C LEU A 623 19.35 5.28 -23.00
N TRP A 624 20.25 4.32 -22.76
CA TRP A 624 20.62 3.91 -21.40
C TRP A 624 21.75 4.77 -20.82
N GLY A 625 21.75 4.96 -19.49
CA GLY A 625 22.84 5.62 -18.77
C GLY A 625 22.43 6.85 -17.97
N ALA A 626 23.42 7.43 -17.29
CA ALA A 626 23.25 8.65 -16.51
C ALA A 626 22.74 9.82 -17.37
N ARG A 627 21.96 10.72 -16.76
CA ARG A 627 21.44 11.91 -17.46
C ARG A 627 22.56 12.85 -17.92
N SER A 628 23.49 13.18 -17.03
CA SER A 628 24.62 14.08 -17.33
C SER A 628 25.69 13.36 -18.15
N LYS A 629 26.18 14.02 -19.21
CA LYS A 629 27.28 13.50 -20.05
C LYS A 629 28.55 13.22 -19.23
N LYS A 630 28.88 14.12 -18.28
CA LYS A 630 30.04 13.98 -17.38
C LYS A 630 29.92 12.72 -16.51
N ASP A 631 28.73 12.43 -16.00
CA ASP A 631 28.47 11.23 -15.21
C ASP A 631 28.48 9.97 -16.06
N ARG A 632 27.98 10.02 -17.30
CA ARG A 632 28.09 8.90 -18.26
C ARG A 632 29.55 8.54 -18.53
N ASP A 633 30.39 9.53 -18.83
CA ASP A 633 31.80 9.30 -19.12
C ASP A 633 32.55 8.75 -17.91
N ARG A 634 32.22 9.23 -16.69
CA ARG A 634 32.77 8.72 -15.42
C ARG A 634 32.38 7.26 -15.20
N VAL A 635 31.12 6.90 -15.44
CA VAL A 635 30.61 5.53 -15.29
C VAL A 635 31.23 4.60 -16.31
N GLN A 636 31.31 4.99 -17.59
CA GLN A 636 31.92 4.18 -18.64
C GLN A 636 33.39 3.86 -18.37
N ARG A 637 34.15 4.80 -17.78
CA ARG A 637 35.55 4.54 -17.37
C ARG A 637 35.62 3.45 -16.30
N LYS A 638 34.80 3.54 -15.26
CA LYS A 638 34.76 2.54 -14.18
C LYS A 638 34.18 1.19 -14.61
N GLU A 639 33.23 1.16 -15.54
CA GLU A 639 32.76 -0.10 -16.13
C GLU A 639 33.90 -0.81 -16.90
N LYS A 640 34.78 -0.07 -17.59
CA LYS A 640 35.95 -0.65 -18.26
C LYS A 640 36.98 -1.20 -17.27
N GLU A 641 37.17 -0.54 -16.12
CA GLU A 641 38.04 -1.02 -15.04
C GLU A 641 37.56 -2.33 -14.41
N LEU A 642 36.28 -2.68 -14.51
CA LEU A 642 35.73 -3.96 -14.04
C LEU A 642 35.91 -5.13 -15.00
N LEU A 643 36.14 -4.85 -16.30
CA LEU A 643 36.29 -5.84 -17.36
C LEU A 643 37.74 -6.31 -17.50
N VAL A 644 38.68 -5.63 -16.84
CA VAL A 644 40.09 -5.99 -16.69
C VAL A 644 40.26 -6.67 -15.34
#